data_AF-A0A4S2RGC2-F1
#
_entry.id   AF-A0A4S2RGC2-F1
#
_cell.length_a   1.000
_cell.length_b   1.000
_cell.length_c   1.000
_cell.angle_alpha   90.00
_cell.angle_beta   90.00
_cell.angle_gamma   90.00
#
_symmetry.space_group_name_H-M   'P 1'
#
loop_
_entity.id
_entity.type
_entity.pdbx_description
1 polymer ?
#
loop_
_entity_poly.entity_id
_entity_poly.type
_entity_poly.pdbx_seq_one_letter_code
_entity_poly.pdbx_strand_id
1 'polypeptide(L)'
;MTAGTTLAVLAGMLVAISGPPAAAEPSPTPGPTALTAAVSAADRAAASGLDSLAKGPDERYERQMVTPWVNGLYSVAYERTYRGLPVVGGDAVVVADSKGRVRGSQSAVSRRINVPTTATVSAKSAEAASRKQLRSVERVESHRLVVRATGERSRLAWETVLTGRSEKAPSRLHVFVDAGTGAVLDSYDDVKAGTGNSQWNGPSPLSINTAASGGSYSLRDPSRPGLSCADYSTGGVFTKSTDSWGTGSASSKETGCVDVMWAAQHEWDMLRDWLGRNGHDGNGRSWPVKVGLNDVNAYWDGSTVSIGHNQANQWIGAMDVVGHEFGHGIDQYTPGGANNESGLGEATGDIMGALTEAYTNEPAPYDDPDYTVGEKINLVGNGPIRIMYNPGQIGDPNCYSSSIPNTEEHAAAGPLNHWFYLLAEGSNPGGGKPSSPTCNNSAVTGVGIQSAGKVFYGGMLLKTSGMTYKRYRTATLTAAKNLDATCVLHSRTKAAWDAISVPAQSGDPTCTPSADNDFSLSLDPASGSVKAGNTVTATVRTTVSSGSAQTVNLSASGLPGGVSVSFSPSSVQSGSTSAMTVSTTPAAAPGSYTFTVKGAGAQEHTAQYTLTVTDGGGSPGGTPPDIGVANVQAHLAQFQTIASQNGGNRRAGSSGYTASLAYVKGKLQAAGYTVSEQTCTTCTYPGNNLIADWPGGPSDSTVMFGAHLDSVSAGPGINDNGSGSATLLENALVLAQQNPAMTKHVRFAWWNGEEQGLQGSKHYVNQLTSAQRSAIKTYYNFDMVASANGGYFINNLNSAASVPMKEYWTSLGLAPEENVEGQGRSDDYSFQQGGIATSGYATGASATKTSAQAAKWGGTAGRSYDPCYHQSCDTTSNINATALDRSADGVAYTLWKTAVGATAPADDFSVSVNPVSGNVQPGGSATATVSTATTGGAAQSVRLTASGAPSGVTVSFAPSSVQSGSSATMTVSAGAQTAAGTYTLTVTGTGTATHTTTYSLVVGGGGSCQPRQVVANGGFENGTAPWTQTDGVINNRTSEKPAHSGSYQAWFGGWGSTHSDTATQSLTVPAGCSAYRLSFYLRTDSAESAWGQAYDTFTVKLGSRTLATYSNLDASNGYVQQTFDVASAAGQTVTLGFTSKEDAYLQTSFVVDDVALDVS
;
A
#
# COMPACT_ATOMS: atom_id res chain seq x y z
N MET A 1 27.04 -76.39 6.31
CA MET A 1 27.43 -77.34 5.24
C MET A 1 28.19 -76.53 4.20
N THR A 2 29.46 -76.89 3.99
CA THR A 2 30.22 -76.92 2.71
C THR A 2 29.86 -75.89 1.61
N ALA A 3 30.75 -75.24 0.87
CA ALA A 3 32.21 -75.17 0.78
C ALA A 3 32.51 -74.23 -0.43
N GLY A 4 33.53 -73.37 -0.34
CA GLY A 4 34.61 -73.29 -1.34
C GLY A 4 34.49 -72.14 -2.35
N THR A 5 35.53 -71.60 -3.00
CA THR A 5 37.00 -71.77 -2.97
C THR A 5 37.55 -70.60 -3.84
N THR A 6 38.25 -69.59 -3.29
CA THR A 6 39.71 -69.32 -3.32
C THR A 6 40.36 -68.95 -4.68
N LEU A 7 41.05 -67.79 -4.73
CA LEU A 7 42.41 -67.63 -5.31
C LEU A 7 43.04 -66.28 -4.83
N ALA A 8 44.04 -66.33 -3.93
CA ALA A 8 45.48 -65.98 -4.11
C ALA A 8 45.78 -64.47 -4.27
N VAL A 9 46.28 -63.69 -3.29
CA VAL A 9 47.53 -63.68 -2.45
C VAL A 9 48.75 -63.00 -3.12
N LEU A 10 49.16 -61.85 -2.56
CA LEU A 10 50.53 -61.30 -2.37
C LEU A 10 50.40 -59.95 -1.60
N ALA A 11 50.60 -59.90 -0.28
CA ALA A 11 51.84 -59.60 0.48
C ALA A 11 52.28 -58.11 0.47
N GLY A 12 52.28 -57.45 1.65
CA GLY A 12 52.89 -56.12 1.84
C GLY A 12 52.58 -55.41 3.18
N MET A 13 53.52 -55.53 4.13
CA MET A 13 53.91 -54.65 5.26
C MET A 13 52.87 -53.82 6.05
N LEU A 14 52.84 -54.06 7.37
CA LEU A 14 52.16 -53.27 8.40
C LEU A 14 52.86 -51.94 8.69
N VAL A 15 52.12 -50.84 8.54
CA VAL A 15 52.31 -49.57 9.26
C VAL A 15 50.94 -49.21 9.84
N ALA A 16 50.89 -48.79 11.10
CA ALA A 16 49.65 -48.40 11.78
C ALA A 16 49.03 -47.16 11.11
N ILE A 17 47.89 -47.34 10.44
CA ILE A 17 47.09 -46.27 9.84
C ILE A 17 45.97 -45.94 10.82
N SER A 18 46.01 -44.74 11.40
CA SER A 18 44.85 -44.11 12.04
C SER A 18 43.76 -43.91 10.97
N GLY A 19 42.66 -44.66 11.09
CA GLY A 19 41.50 -44.50 10.20
C GLY A 19 40.93 -43.07 10.29
N PRO A 20 40.37 -42.54 9.20
CA PRO A 20 39.67 -41.26 9.22
C PRO A 20 38.50 -41.34 10.22
N PRO A 21 38.15 -40.23 10.89
CA PRO A 21 37.02 -40.22 11.80
C PRO A 21 35.77 -40.66 11.04
N ALA A 22 34.99 -41.56 11.65
CA ALA A 22 33.69 -41.96 11.13
C ALA A 22 32.87 -40.69 10.85
N ALA A 23 32.47 -40.50 9.60
CA ALA A 23 31.55 -39.44 9.23
C ALA A 23 30.28 -39.62 10.07
N ALA A 24 29.91 -38.57 10.80
CA ALA A 24 28.61 -38.51 11.44
C ALA A 24 27.54 -38.76 10.37
N GLU A 25 26.63 -39.70 10.62
CA GLU A 25 25.46 -39.87 9.76
C GLU A 25 24.74 -38.52 9.64
N PRO A 26 24.37 -38.08 8.42
CA PRO A 26 23.58 -36.87 8.28
C PRO A 26 22.25 -37.06 9.02
N SER A 27 21.96 -36.15 9.94
CA SER A 27 20.66 -36.09 10.60
C SER A 27 19.53 -36.20 9.56
N PRO A 28 18.50 -37.03 9.77
CA PRO A 28 17.42 -37.17 8.81
C PRO A 28 16.78 -35.81 8.60
N THR A 29 16.76 -35.35 7.34
CA THR A 29 16.11 -34.11 6.93
C THR A 29 14.65 -34.17 7.40
N PRO A 30 14.12 -33.15 8.10
CA PRO A 30 12.71 -33.13 8.47
C PRO A 30 11.86 -33.30 7.22
N GLY A 31 10.93 -34.26 7.24
CA GLY A 31 9.99 -34.45 6.13
C GLY A 31 9.21 -33.15 5.84
N PRO A 32 8.72 -32.97 4.61
CA PRO A 32 7.95 -31.79 4.25
C PRO A 32 6.76 -31.62 5.21
N THR A 33 6.51 -30.38 5.64
CA THR A 33 5.34 -30.06 6.47
C THR A 33 4.05 -30.44 5.73
N ALA A 34 2.96 -30.65 6.48
CA ALA A 34 1.64 -30.95 5.92
C ALA A 34 1.22 -29.97 4.79
N LEU A 35 1.50 -28.69 4.98
CA LEU A 35 1.28 -27.63 3.99
C LEU A 35 2.17 -27.84 2.75
N THR A 36 3.47 -28.06 2.96
CA THR A 36 4.43 -28.29 1.87
C THR A 36 4.04 -29.50 1.02
N ALA A 37 3.59 -30.59 1.65
CA ALA A 37 3.15 -31.81 0.95
C ALA A 37 1.92 -31.57 0.08
N ALA A 38 0.92 -30.86 0.61
CA ALA A 38 -0.31 -30.53 -0.10
C ALA A 38 -0.08 -29.58 -1.27
N VAL A 39 0.67 -28.50 -1.04
CA VAL A 39 1.05 -27.53 -2.08
C VAL A 39 1.83 -28.21 -3.19
N SER A 40 2.82 -29.04 -2.85
CA SER A 40 3.60 -29.79 -3.84
C SER A 40 2.73 -30.73 -4.67
N ALA A 41 1.68 -31.31 -4.09
CA ALA A 41 0.74 -32.16 -4.82
C ALA A 41 -0.15 -31.35 -5.76
N ALA A 42 -0.65 -30.22 -5.30
CA ALA A 42 -1.45 -29.29 -6.10
C ALA A 42 -0.64 -28.75 -7.29
N ASP A 43 0.62 -28.35 -7.06
CA ASP A 43 1.50 -27.82 -8.11
C ASP A 43 1.79 -28.87 -9.18
N ARG A 44 2.02 -30.12 -8.77
CA ARG A 44 2.21 -31.24 -9.71
C ARG A 44 0.96 -31.49 -10.56
N ALA A 45 -0.24 -31.37 -9.98
CA ALA A 45 -1.48 -31.50 -10.73
C ALA A 45 -1.66 -30.34 -11.73
N ALA A 46 -1.42 -29.09 -11.31
CA ALA A 46 -1.49 -27.93 -12.20
C ALA A 46 -0.43 -27.99 -13.31
N ALA A 47 0.79 -28.43 -13.00
CA ALA A 47 1.88 -28.56 -13.96
C ALA A 47 1.63 -29.68 -15.00
N SER A 48 1.11 -30.82 -14.56
CA SER A 48 0.79 -31.96 -15.44
C SER A 48 -0.49 -31.75 -16.26
N GLY A 49 -1.34 -30.80 -15.86
CA GLY A 49 -2.66 -30.61 -16.45
C GLY A 49 -3.63 -31.73 -16.10
N LEU A 50 -3.50 -32.29 -14.88
CA LEU A 50 -4.34 -33.36 -14.34
C LEU A 50 -5.83 -32.94 -14.33
N ASP A 51 -6.72 -33.89 -14.62
CA ASP A 51 -8.18 -33.70 -14.65
C ASP A 51 -8.64 -32.50 -15.51
N SER A 52 -9.29 -31.50 -14.92
CA SER A 52 -9.82 -30.31 -15.61
C SER A 52 -8.75 -29.27 -15.96
N LEU A 53 -7.50 -29.47 -15.57
CA LEU A 53 -6.39 -28.50 -15.70
C LEU A 53 -5.64 -28.63 -17.03
N ALA A 54 -6.20 -29.31 -18.03
CA ALA A 54 -5.54 -29.54 -19.30
C ALA A 54 -5.03 -28.24 -19.94
N LYS A 55 -3.75 -28.23 -20.33
CA LYS A 55 -3.06 -27.06 -20.89
C LYS A 55 -2.15 -27.46 -22.06
N GLY A 56 -1.94 -26.53 -22.99
CA GLY A 56 -0.99 -26.65 -24.09
C GLY A 56 0.46 -26.41 -23.65
N PRO A 57 1.44 -26.68 -24.52
CA PRO A 57 2.87 -26.47 -24.22
C PRO A 57 3.21 -25.00 -23.93
N ASP A 58 2.42 -24.09 -24.50
CA ASP A 58 2.59 -22.64 -24.38
C ASP A 58 1.85 -22.05 -23.16
N GLU A 59 1.23 -22.90 -22.33
CA GLU A 59 0.36 -22.51 -21.23
C GLU A 59 0.94 -22.93 -19.87
N ARG A 60 0.83 -22.05 -18.87
CA ARG A 60 1.29 -22.30 -17.49
C ARG A 60 0.22 -21.92 -16.48
N TYR A 61 0.18 -22.64 -15.36
CA TYR A 61 -0.57 -22.25 -14.18
C TYR A 61 0.41 -21.76 -13.13
N GLU A 62 0.13 -20.60 -12.56
CA GLU A 62 0.98 -19.90 -11.61
C GLU A 62 0.20 -19.74 -10.31
N ARG A 63 0.71 -20.33 -9.24
CA ARG A 63 0.04 -20.34 -7.94
C ARG A 63 -0.01 -18.92 -7.37
N GLN A 64 -1.21 -18.48 -7.03
CA GLN A 64 -1.49 -17.16 -6.47
C GLN A 64 -1.64 -17.20 -4.95
N MET A 65 -2.39 -18.20 -4.45
CA MET A 65 -2.79 -18.28 -3.05
C MET A 65 -2.88 -19.73 -2.59
N VAL A 66 -2.54 -19.96 -1.32
CA VAL A 66 -2.77 -21.23 -0.62
C VAL A 66 -3.65 -20.97 0.59
N THR A 67 -4.80 -21.61 0.63
CA THR A 67 -5.79 -21.48 1.70
C THR A 67 -5.89 -22.81 2.46
N PRO A 68 -5.40 -22.88 3.71
CA PRO A 68 -5.62 -24.04 4.58
C PRO A 68 -7.12 -24.25 4.83
N TRP A 69 -7.56 -25.51 4.80
CA TRP A 69 -8.93 -25.95 5.02
C TRP A 69 -8.97 -27.10 6.06
N VAL A 70 -10.16 -27.49 6.51
CA VAL A 70 -10.33 -28.50 7.58
C VAL A 70 -9.72 -29.87 7.21
N ASN A 71 -9.40 -30.68 8.23
CA ASN A 71 -8.82 -32.03 8.08
C ASN A 71 -7.47 -32.09 7.32
N GLY A 72 -6.72 -30.98 7.35
CA GLY A 72 -5.45 -30.87 6.65
C GLY A 72 -5.64 -30.85 5.14
N LEU A 73 -6.75 -30.34 4.63
CA LEU A 73 -6.92 -30.02 3.20
C LEU A 73 -6.39 -28.60 2.94
N TYR A 74 -5.99 -28.33 1.71
CA TYR A 74 -5.44 -27.06 1.27
C TYR A 74 -6.00 -26.78 -0.12
N SER A 75 -6.65 -25.63 -0.28
CA SER A 75 -7.08 -25.12 -1.57
C SER A 75 -5.98 -24.23 -2.14
N VAL A 76 -5.54 -24.51 -3.36
CA VAL A 76 -4.46 -23.78 -4.01
C VAL A 76 -5.00 -23.14 -5.28
N ALA A 77 -5.02 -21.82 -5.32
CA ALA A 77 -5.48 -21.05 -6.46
C ALA A 77 -4.32 -20.74 -7.41
N TYR A 78 -4.60 -20.78 -8.72
CA TYR A 78 -3.67 -20.54 -9.80
C TYR A 78 -4.28 -19.57 -10.82
N GLU A 79 -3.48 -18.66 -11.34
CA GLU A 79 -3.80 -17.98 -12.60
C GLU A 79 -3.14 -18.70 -13.77
N ARG A 80 -3.73 -18.58 -14.97
CA ARG A 80 -3.17 -19.17 -16.17
C ARG A 80 -2.45 -18.11 -17.00
N THR A 81 -1.34 -18.46 -17.61
CA THR A 81 -0.63 -17.63 -18.59
C THR A 81 -0.48 -18.38 -19.91
N TYR A 82 -0.42 -17.65 -21.03
CA TYR A 82 -0.18 -18.18 -22.38
C TYR A 82 0.92 -17.36 -23.06
N ARG A 83 2.07 -17.99 -23.33
CA ARG A 83 3.28 -17.34 -23.87
C ARG A 83 3.67 -16.04 -23.12
N GLY A 84 3.53 -16.06 -21.80
CA GLY A 84 3.84 -14.91 -20.93
C GLY A 84 2.72 -13.87 -20.79
N LEU A 85 1.60 -14.00 -21.52
CA LEU A 85 0.44 -13.14 -21.35
C LEU A 85 -0.48 -13.69 -20.25
N PRO A 86 -1.01 -12.84 -19.33
CA PRO A 86 -2.05 -13.24 -18.39
C PRO A 86 -3.30 -13.73 -19.13
N VAL A 87 -3.91 -14.82 -18.66
CA VAL A 87 -5.20 -15.32 -19.15
C VAL A 87 -6.30 -14.92 -18.18
N VAL A 88 -7.00 -13.83 -18.46
CA VAL A 88 -8.09 -13.35 -17.61
C VAL A 88 -9.34 -14.21 -17.87
N GLY A 89 -9.85 -14.85 -16.82
CA GLY A 89 -10.90 -15.87 -16.89
C GLY A 89 -10.38 -17.29 -17.18
N GLY A 90 -9.07 -17.53 -17.02
CA GLY A 90 -8.43 -18.84 -17.21
C GLY A 90 -7.89 -19.49 -15.94
N ASP A 91 -8.22 -18.95 -14.76
CA ASP A 91 -7.74 -19.39 -13.45
C ASP A 91 -8.19 -20.82 -13.10
N ALA A 92 -7.55 -21.40 -12.09
CA ALA A 92 -7.83 -22.74 -11.60
C ALA A 92 -7.62 -22.86 -10.10
N VAL A 93 -8.25 -23.85 -9.50
CA VAL A 93 -8.10 -24.19 -8.08
C VAL A 93 -7.85 -25.68 -7.96
N VAL A 94 -6.88 -26.07 -7.13
CA VAL A 94 -6.58 -27.46 -6.81
C VAL A 94 -6.64 -27.67 -5.30
N VAL A 95 -7.45 -28.62 -4.85
CA VAL A 95 -7.56 -29.01 -3.45
C VAL A 95 -6.68 -30.24 -3.21
N ALA A 96 -5.79 -30.18 -2.23
CA ALA A 96 -4.89 -31.27 -1.85
C ALA A 96 -4.88 -31.50 -0.34
N ASP A 97 -4.66 -32.74 0.11
CA ASP A 97 -4.55 -33.06 1.54
C ASP A 97 -3.10 -33.03 2.07
N SER A 98 -2.98 -33.00 3.40
CA SER A 98 -1.74 -32.94 4.18
C SER A 98 -0.82 -34.14 3.97
N LYS A 99 -1.31 -35.18 3.31
CA LYS A 99 -0.55 -36.37 2.91
C LYS A 99 -0.08 -36.27 1.46
N GLY A 100 -0.27 -35.11 0.81
CA GLY A 100 0.16 -34.84 -0.56
C GLY A 100 -0.71 -35.52 -1.63
N ARG A 101 -2.00 -35.74 -1.36
CA ARG A 101 -2.95 -36.27 -2.36
C ARG A 101 -3.86 -35.16 -2.88
N VAL A 102 -4.02 -35.05 -4.20
CA VAL A 102 -5.03 -34.17 -4.81
C VAL A 102 -6.41 -34.78 -4.61
N ARG A 103 -7.34 -33.97 -4.13
CA ARG A 103 -8.71 -34.36 -3.74
C ARG A 103 -9.77 -33.77 -4.66
N GLY A 104 -9.42 -32.72 -5.41
CA GLY A 104 -10.24 -32.16 -6.48
C GLY A 104 -9.52 -31.03 -7.18
N SER A 105 -9.94 -30.72 -8.41
CA SER A 105 -9.48 -29.56 -9.15
C SER A 105 -10.62 -28.97 -9.96
N GLN A 106 -10.58 -27.65 -10.16
CA GLN A 106 -11.49 -26.91 -11.01
C GLN A 106 -10.67 -25.93 -11.85
N SER A 107 -11.04 -25.72 -13.12
CA SER A 107 -10.50 -24.64 -13.93
C SER A 107 -11.64 -23.86 -14.59
N ALA A 108 -11.43 -22.56 -14.78
CA ALA A 108 -12.30 -21.70 -15.57
C ALA A 108 -12.31 -22.11 -17.06
N VAL A 109 -11.24 -22.74 -17.57
CA VAL A 109 -11.11 -23.17 -18.97
C VAL A 109 -10.38 -24.52 -19.08
N SER A 110 -11.06 -25.55 -19.58
CA SER A 110 -10.48 -26.91 -19.72
C SER A 110 -9.85 -27.20 -21.09
N ARG A 111 -9.90 -26.25 -22.04
CA ARG A 111 -9.35 -26.41 -23.40
C ARG A 111 -8.02 -25.66 -23.59
N ARG A 112 -7.26 -26.05 -24.61
CA ARG A 112 -5.98 -25.43 -24.97
C ARG A 112 -6.20 -24.08 -25.64
N ILE A 113 -5.42 -23.08 -25.24
CA ILE A 113 -5.41 -21.76 -25.86
C ILE A 113 -4.52 -21.79 -27.11
N ASN A 114 -5.03 -21.26 -28.21
CA ASN A 114 -4.28 -21.06 -29.44
C ASN A 114 -4.72 -19.74 -30.08
N VAL A 115 -4.07 -18.65 -29.66
CA VAL A 115 -4.31 -17.29 -30.17
C VAL A 115 -2.98 -16.64 -30.58
N PRO A 116 -3.00 -15.65 -31.50
CA PRO A 116 -1.85 -14.79 -31.73
C PRO A 116 -1.46 -14.04 -30.45
N THR A 117 -0.17 -13.69 -30.30
CA THR A 117 0.34 -12.89 -29.18
C THR A 117 0.72 -11.46 -29.56
N THR A 118 0.69 -11.15 -30.87
CA THR A 118 1.01 -9.81 -31.38
C THR A 118 -0.29 -9.07 -31.67
N ALA A 119 -0.47 -7.91 -31.03
CA ALA A 119 -1.60 -7.03 -31.29
C ALA A 119 -1.44 -6.30 -32.63
N THR A 120 -2.49 -6.25 -33.44
CA THR A 120 -2.57 -5.38 -34.63
C THR A 120 -3.20 -4.04 -34.29
N VAL A 121 -4.03 -4.00 -33.25
CA VAL A 121 -4.64 -2.79 -32.69
C VAL A 121 -3.72 -2.22 -31.61
N SER A 122 -3.41 -0.93 -31.70
CA SER A 122 -2.57 -0.26 -30.70
C SER A 122 -3.28 -0.14 -29.35
N ALA A 123 -2.51 -0.13 -28.25
CA ALA A 123 -3.05 0.12 -26.91
C ALA A 123 -3.86 1.43 -26.85
N LYS A 124 -3.40 2.48 -27.55
CA LYS A 124 -4.10 3.78 -27.63
C LYS A 124 -5.47 3.67 -28.31
N SER A 125 -5.58 2.86 -29.36
CA SER A 125 -6.85 2.61 -30.04
C SER A 125 -7.82 1.82 -29.15
N ALA A 126 -7.31 0.83 -28.41
CA ALA A 126 -8.10 0.07 -27.45
C ALA A 126 -8.54 0.90 -26.24
N GLU A 127 -7.68 1.79 -25.74
CA GLU A 127 -8.04 2.76 -24.68
C GLU A 127 -9.16 3.68 -25.16
N ALA A 128 -9.09 4.19 -26.39
CA ALA A 128 -10.15 5.02 -26.96
C ALA A 128 -11.49 4.28 -27.05
N ALA A 129 -11.49 2.99 -27.38
CA ALA A 129 -12.68 2.15 -27.35
C ALA A 129 -13.18 1.89 -25.91
N SER A 130 -12.26 1.74 -24.97
CA SER A 130 -12.55 1.50 -23.55
C SER A 130 -13.15 2.73 -22.87
N ARG A 131 -12.61 3.93 -23.12
CA ARG A 131 -13.11 5.19 -22.54
C ARG A 131 -14.57 5.46 -22.90
N LYS A 132 -15.05 4.96 -24.05
CA LYS A 132 -16.47 5.05 -24.46
C LYS A 132 -17.42 4.21 -23.59
N GLN A 133 -16.90 3.35 -22.73
CA GLN A 133 -17.71 2.55 -21.81
C GLN A 133 -18.10 3.30 -20.53
N LEU A 134 -17.52 4.47 -20.27
CA LEU A 134 -17.88 5.34 -19.14
C LEU A 134 -18.39 6.69 -19.63
N ARG A 135 -19.26 7.32 -18.81
CA ARG A 135 -19.78 8.67 -19.08
C ARG A 135 -18.69 9.71 -18.96
N SER A 136 -17.87 9.59 -17.91
CA SER A 136 -16.66 10.39 -17.75
C SER A 136 -15.53 9.50 -17.26
N VAL A 137 -14.33 9.70 -17.79
CA VAL A 137 -13.12 9.01 -17.35
C VAL A 137 -12.23 10.02 -16.67
N GLU A 138 -11.97 9.82 -15.40
CA GLU A 138 -11.06 10.67 -14.61
C GLU A 138 -9.61 10.30 -14.90
N ARG A 139 -9.30 8.99 -14.95
CA ARG A 139 -7.96 8.48 -15.21
C ARG A 139 -8.00 7.08 -15.82
N VAL A 140 -7.02 6.76 -16.67
CA VAL A 140 -6.71 5.38 -17.08
C VAL A 140 -5.63 4.87 -16.14
N GLU A 141 -5.92 3.82 -15.39
CA GLU A 141 -5.00 3.29 -14.39
C GLU A 141 -3.97 2.35 -14.98
N SER A 142 -4.40 1.51 -15.93
CA SER A 142 -3.50 0.58 -16.61
C SER A 142 -4.03 0.19 -18.00
N HIS A 143 -3.11 -0.23 -18.86
CA HIS A 143 -3.38 -0.91 -20.11
C HIS A 143 -2.43 -2.10 -20.25
N ARG A 144 -2.94 -3.31 -20.45
CA ARG A 144 -2.09 -4.49 -20.66
C ARG A 144 -2.67 -5.45 -21.68
N LEU A 145 -1.79 -6.16 -22.39
CA LEU A 145 -2.18 -7.20 -23.32
C LEU A 145 -2.44 -8.49 -22.53
N VAL A 146 -3.60 -9.10 -22.73
CA VAL A 146 -4.05 -10.31 -22.05
C VAL A 146 -4.66 -11.28 -23.05
N VAL A 147 -4.78 -12.55 -22.66
CA VAL A 147 -5.73 -13.45 -23.32
C VAL A 147 -7.01 -13.42 -22.51
N ARG A 148 -8.10 -12.88 -23.08
CA ARG A 148 -9.41 -12.93 -22.46
C ARG A 148 -10.06 -14.27 -22.81
N ALA A 149 -10.39 -15.07 -21.80
CA ALA A 149 -11.07 -16.34 -21.97
C ALA A 149 -12.49 -16.26 -21.39
N THR A 150 -13.49 -16.42 -22.25
CA THR A 150 -14.91 -16.37 -21.87
C THR A 150 -15.66 -17.55 -22.49
N GLY A 151 -16.24 -18.40 -21.64
CA GLY A 151 -16.90 -19.64 -22.09
C GLY A 151 -15.97 -20.51 -22.93
N GLU A 152 -16.34 -20.76 -24.18
CA GLU A 152 -15.56 -21.62 -25.09
C GLU A 152 -14.55 -20.88 -25.98
N ARG A 153 -14.38 -19.56 -25.84
CA ARG A 153 -13.54 -18.75 -26.74
C ARG A 153 -12.42 -18.03 -25.97
N SER A 154 -11.22 -18.06 -26.55
CA SER A 154 -10.08 -17.24 -26.12
C SER A 154 -9.71 -16.25 -27.22
N ARG A 155 -9.41 -15.01 -26.85
CA ARG A 155 -8.99 -13.94 -27.77
C ARG A 155 -7.85 -13.14 -27.16
N LEU A 156 -6.95 -12.66 -28.00
CA LEU A 156 -5.96 -11.66 -27.59
C LEU A 156 -6.71 -10.33 -27.40
N ALA A 157 -6.54 -9.68 -26.24
CA ALA A 157 -7.26 -8.48 -25.89
C ALA A 157 -6.37 -7.49 -25.14
N TRP A 158 -6.67 -6.20 -25.27
CA TRP A 158 -6.20 -5.15 -24.38
C TRP A 158 -7.17 -5.02 -23.21
N GLU A 159 -6.71 -5.27 -21.99
CA GLU A 159 -7.41 -4.86 -20.78
C GLU A 159 -7.04 -3.42 -20.46
N THR A 160 -8.04 -2.54 -20.36
CA THR A 160 -7.89 -1.16 -19.92
C THR A 160 -8.69 -0.97 -18.64
N VAL A 161 -8.04 -0.49 -17.58
CA VAL A 161 -8.72 -0.17 -16.31
C VAL A 161 -8.91 1.34 -16.22
N LEU A 162 -10.16 1.76 -16.09
CA LEU A 162 -10.59 3.15 -16.10
C LEU A 162 -11.17 3.51 -14.75
N THR A 163 -10.70 4.57 -14.11
CA THR A 163 -11.44 5.23 -13.04
C THR A 163 -12.21 6.40 -13.60
N GLY A 164 -13.47 6.54 -13.22
CA GLY A 164 -14.34 7.58 -13.70
C GLY A 164 -15.73 7.47 -13.12
N ARG A 165 -16.74 7.83 -13.92
CA ARG A 165 -18.14 7.69 -13.52
C ARG A 165 -18.97 7.05 -14.63
N SER A 166 -19.86 6.15 -14.22
CA SER A 166 -20.99 5.74 -15.04
C SER A 166 -22.06 6.84 -15.05
N GLU A 167 -23.21 6.59 -15.65
CA GLU A 167 -24.33 7.54 -15.63
C GLU A 167 -24.78 7.89 -14.20
N LYS A 168 -24.57 7.00 -13.21
CA LYS A 168 -25.18 7.08 -11.87
C LYS A 168 -24.20 6.93 -10.70
N ALA A 169 -23.01 6.36 -10.89
CA ALA A 169 -22.07 6.06 -9.80
C ALA A 169 -20.61 6.32 -10.20
N PRO A 170 -19.70 6.53 -9.23
CA PRO A 170 -18.27 6.36 -9.46
C PRO A 170 -17.99 4.93 -9.96
N SER A 171 -16.95 4.78 -10.76
CA SER A 171 -16.64 3.56 -11.51
C SER A 171 -15.13 3.33 -11.52
N ARG A 172 -14.73 2.07 -11.37
CA ARG A 172 -13.40 1.55 -11.71
C ARG A 172 -13.59 0.39 -12.68
N LEU A 173 -13.78 0.72 -13.96
CA LEU A 173 -14.16 -0.22 -15.01
C LEU A 173 -12.95 -0.86 -15.69
N HIS A 174 -12.86 -2.18 -15.62
CA HIS A 174 -12.04 -3.03 -16.49
C HIS A 174 -12.77 -3.24 -17.83
N VAL A 175 -12.14 -2.88 -18.95
CA VAL A 175 -12.67 -3.09 -20.30
C VAL A 175 -11.68 -3.93 -21.12
N PHE A 176 -12.17 -4.98 -21.77
CA PHE A 176 -11.38 -5.84 -22.65
C PHE A 176 -11.71 -5.56 -24.11
N VAL A 177 -10.71 -5.16 -24.90
CA VAL A 177 -10.86 -4.83 -26.32
C VAL A 177 -10.04 -5.81 -27.16
N ASP A 178 -10.66 -6.45 -28.14
CA ASP A 178 -10.01 -7.40 -29.05
C ASP A 178 -8.81 -6.74 -29.73
N ALA A 179 -7.62 -7.32 -29.53
CA ALA A 179 -6.36 -6.75 -30.00
C ALA A 179 -6.12 -6.95 -31.51
N GLY A 180 -6.98 -7.73 -32.18
CA GLY A 180 -6.98 -7.94 -33.63
C GLY A 180 -7.88 -6.95 -34.38
N THR A 181 -9.05 -6.67 -33.80
CA THR A 181 -10.17 -5.99 -34.48
C THR A 181 -10.56 -4.64 -33.86
N GLY A 182 -10.24 -4.42 -32.58
CA GLY A 182 -10.56 -3.19 -31.85
C GLY A 182 -11.97 -3.17 -31.28
N ALA A 183 -12.72 -4.27 -31.41
CA ALA A 183 -14.04 -4.42 -30.83
C ALA A 183 -13.96 -4.65 -29.32
N VAL A 184 -14.84 -4.01 -28.53
CA VAL A 184 -14.99 -4.31 -27.10
C VAL A 184 -15.55 -5.72 -26.95
N LEU A 185 -14.82 -6.58 -26.24
CA LEU A 185 -15.21 -7.96 -25.97
C LEU A 185 -16.19 -8.02 -24.79
N ASP A 186 -15.79 -7.47 -23.64
CA ASP A 186 -16.57 -7.36 -22.40
C ASP A 186 -15.95 -6.33 -21.43
N SER A 187 -16.62 -6.09 -20.30
CA SER A 187 -16.14 -5.21 -19.22
C SER A 187 -16.72 -5.62 -17.86
N TYR A 188 -16.07 -5.22 -16.77
CA TYR A 188 -16.60 -5.31 -15.40
C TYR A 188 -16.08 -4.14 -14.55
N ASP A 189 -16.87 -3.69 -13.58
CA ASP A 189 -16.53 -2.56 -12.70
C ASP A 189 -16.08 -3.06 -11.32
N ASP A 190 -15.18 -2.36 -10.62
CA ASP A 190 -14.82 -2.64 -9.22
C ASP A 190 -15.53 -1.71 -8.22
N VAL A 191 -16.00 -0.52 -8.65
CA VAL A 191 -16.79 0.36 -7.78
C VAL A 191 -18.24 -0.05 -7.88
N LYS A 192 -18.81 -0.44 -6.74
CA LYS A 192 -20.14 -1.03 -6.67
C LYS A 192 -20.85 -0.49 -5.44
N ALA A 193 -21.51 0.66 -5.56
CA ALA A 193 -22.42 1.14 -4.55
C ALA A 193 -23.78 1.35 -5.21
N GLY A 194 -24.60 0.29 -5.22
CA GLY A 194 -26.02 0.44 -5.45
C GLY A 194 -26.64 1.18 -4.27
N THR A 195 -27.59 2.06 -4.52
CA THR A 195 -28.34 2.74 -3.46
C THR A 195 -29.58 1.92 -3.10
N GLY A 196 -29.79 1.59 -1.84
CA GLY A 196 -30.92 0.80 -1.36
C GLY A 196 -31.92 1.63 -0.54
N ASN A 197 -33.22 1.54 -0.85
CA ASN A 197 -34.28 2.01 0.03
C ASN A 197 -34.75 0.85 0.91
N SER A 198 -34.34 0.93 2.16
CA SER A 198 -34.58 -0.06 3.21
C SER A 198 -35.86 0.21 3.99
N GLN A 199 -36.43 -0.84 4.58
CA GLN A 199 -37.52 -0.70 5.55
C GLN A 199 -37.00 -0.67 6.99
N TRP A 200 -36.08 -1.57 7.32
CA TRP A 200 -35.68 -1.85 8.71
C TRP A 200 -34.39 -1.12 9.10
N ASN A 201 -33.48 -0.94 8.13
CA ASN A 201 -32.15 -0.40 8.34
C ASN A 201 -32.03 1.04 7.81
N GLY A 202 -31.16 1.86 8.40
CA GLY A 202 -31.09 3.26 7.99
C GLY A 202 -30.03 4.16 8.64
N PRO A 203 -29.98 5.44 8.22
CA PRO A 203 -30.93 6.11 7.33
C PRO A 203 -30.75 5.81 5.83
N SER A 204 -31.88 5.62 5.12
CA SER A 204 -31.88 5.46 3.65
C SER A 204 -31.57 6.78 2.91
N PRO A 205 -30.98 6.74 1.69
CA PRO A 205 -30.60 5.52 0.96
C PRO A 205 -29.33 4.89 1.51
N LEU A 206 -29.36 3.56 1.70
CA LEU A 206 -28.23 2.74 2.10
C LEU A 206 -27.26 2.56 0.93
N SER A 207 -25.97 2.43 1.23
CA SER A 207 -24.94 2.10 0.24
C SER A 207 -24.65 0.60 0.29
N ILE A 208 -25.05 -0.16 -0.73
CA ILE A 208 -24.84 -1.62 -0.79
C ILE A 208 -24.00 -2.01 -2.01
N ASN A 209 -23.14 -3.01 -1.86
CA ASN A 209 -22.36 -3.54 -2.97
C ASN A 209 -23.21 -4.46 -3.88
N THR A 210 -23.15 -4.22 -5.20
CA THR A 210 -23.97 -4.89 -6.23
C THR A 210 -23.15 -5.13 -7.51
N ALA A 211 -23.48 -6.10 -8.35
CA ALA A 211 -22.66 -6.42 -9.53
C ALA A 211 -23.29 -5.92 -10.83
N ALA A 212 -22.55 -5.07 -11.55
CA ALA A 212 -22.87 -4.66 -12.93
C ALA A 212 -22.33 -5.63 -13.99
N SER A 213 -23.15 -5.96 -14.98
CA SER A 213 -22.79 -6.75 -16.16
C SER A 213 -23.73 -6.44 -17.34
N GLY A 214 -23.18 -6.09 -18.50
CA GLY A 214 -23.94 -5.96 -19.75
C GLY A 214 -25.10 -4.96 -19.72
N GLY A 215 -24.98 -3.85 -18.97
CA GLY A 215 -26.04 -2.85 -18.81
C GLY A 215 -27.11 -3.19 -17.77
N SER A 216 -26.93 -4.29 -17.02
CA SER A 216 -27.78 -4.69 -15.90
C SER A 216 -26.97 -4.76 -14.60
N TYR A 217 -27.62 -4.48 -13.48
CA TYR A 217 -27.12 -4.64 -12.12
C TYR A 217 -27.81 -5.84 -11.48
N SER A 218 -27.10 -6.52 -10.58
CA SER A 218 -27.59 -7.64 -9.80
C SER A 218 -27.24 -7.50 -8.33
N LEU A 219 -28.09 -7.98 -7.42
CA LEU A 219 -27.77 -8.04 -5.99
C LEU A 219 -26.78 -9.18 -5.69
N ARG A 220 -25.56 -9.03 -6.21
CA ARG A 220 -24.37 -9.83 -5.89
C ARG A 220 -23.27 -8.88 -5.46
N ASP A 221 -22.60 -9.18 -4.35
CA ASP A 221 -21.45 -8.43 -3.91
C ASP A 221 -20.16 -9.17 -4.36
N PRO A 222 -19.36 -8.62 -5.29
CA PRO A 222 -18.11 -9.26 -5.69
C PRO A 222 -16.96 -9.00 -4.70
N SER A 223 -17.07 -7.99 -3.83
CA SER A 223 -16.07 -7.71 -2.80
C SER A 223 -16.18 -8.71 -1.65
N ARG A 224 -17.36 -9.35 -1.51
CA ARG A 224 -17.65 -10.43 -0.56
C ARG A 224 -18.12 -11.69 -1.32
N PRO A 225 -17.21 -12.44 -1.98
CA PRO A 225 -17.56 -13.52 -2.89
C PRO A 225 -18.52 -14.54 -2.28
N GLY A 226 -19.64 -14.80 -2.96
CA GLY A 226 -20.69 -15.71 -2.49
C GLY A 226 -21.91 -15.00 -1.89
N LEU A 227 -21.78 -13.72 -1.51
CA LEU A 227 -22.92 -12.93 -1.04
C LEU A 227 -23.78 -12.49 -2.22
N SER A 228 -25.04 -12.90 -2.21
CA SER A 228 -26.03 -12.46 -3.19
C SER A 228 -27.45 -12.65 -2.64
N CYS A 229 -28.40 -11.85 -3.13
CA CYS A 229 -29.80 -11.98 -2.73
C CYS A 229 -30.71 -12.35 -3.91
N ALA A 230 -31.51 -13.40 -3.72
CA ALA A 230 -32.42 -13.96 -4.71
C ALA A 230 -33.87 -14.01 -4.23
N ASP A 231 -34.82 -14.08 -5.17
CA ASP A 231 -36.21 -14.39 -4.82
C ASP A 231 -36.32 -15.88 -4.50
N TYR A 232 -36.81 -16.20 -3.31
CA TYR A 232 -36.98 -17.56 -2.82
C TYR A 232 -37.80 -18.44 -3.77
N SER A 233 -38.86 -17.91 -4.38
CA SER A 233 -39.78 -18.65 -5.24
C SER A 233 -39.19 -19.00 -6.61
N THR A 234 -38.26 -18.19 -7.12
CA THR A 234 -37.68 -18.38 -8.46
C THR A 234 -36.23 -18.87 -8.42
N GLY A 235 -35.53 -18.67 -7.30
CA GLY A 235 -34.09 -18.87 -7.18
C GLY A 235 -33.25 -17.85 -7.95
N GLY A 236 -33.88 -16.90 -8.65
CA GLY A 236 -33.20 -15.87 -9.43
C GLY A 236 -32.69 -14.76 -8.54
N VAL A 237 -31.39 -14.44 -8.65
CA VAL A 237 -30.82 -13.22 -8.06
C VAL A 237 -31.51 -12.01 -8.66
N PHE A 238 -31.89 -11.05 -7.81
CA PHE A 238 -32.54 -9.83 -8.29
C PHE A 238 -31.63 -9.09 -9.26
N THR A 239 -32.17 -8.78 -10.45
CA THR A 239 -31.48 -8.07 -11.52
C THR A 239 -32.35 -6.97 -12.10
N LYS A 240 -31.77 -5.83 -12.48
CA LYS A 240 -32.47 -4.78 -13.23
C LYS A 240 -31.51 -3.86 -13.99
N SER A 241 -32.03 -2.86 -14.70
CA SER A 241 -31.23 -1.91 -15.49
C SER A 241 -30.69 -0.71 -14.70
N THR A 242 -31.07 -0.55 -13.43
CA THR A 242 -30.65 0.55 -12.56
C THR A 242 -30.07 0.05 -11.24
N ASP A 243 -29.07 0.73 -10.70
CA ASP A 243 -28.44 0.33 -9.44
C ASP A 243 -29.07 1.00 -8.21
N SER A 244 -30.40 1.15 -8.22
CA SER A 244 -31.19 1.74 -7.14
C SER A 244 -32.24 0.75 -6.70
N TRP A 245 -32.06 0.08 -5.56
CA TRP A 245 -32.78 -1.09 -5.11
C TRP A 245 -33.81 -0.78 -4.02
N GLY A 246 -34.92 -1.50 -4.01
CA GLY A 246 -35.93 -1.40 -2.97
C GLY A 246 -36.83 -0.17 -3.10
N THR A 247 -38.03 -0.29 -2.56
CA THR A 247 -39.04 0.77 -2.50
C THR A 247 -39.21 1.35 -1.10
N GLY A 248 -38.43 0.87 -0.11
CA GLY A 248 -38.65 1.13 1.32
C GLY A 248 -39.90 0.46 1.90
N SER A 249 -40.59 -0.42 1.15
CA SER A 249 -41.78 -1.13 1.63
C SER A 249 -41.44 -2.50 2.17
N ALA A 250 -41.83 -2.77 3.42
CA ALA A 250 -41.65 -4.04 4.10
C ALA A 250 -42.21 -5.28 3.35
N SER A 251 -43.19 -5.11 2.46
CA SER A 251 -43.78 -6.18 1.65
C SER A 251 -43.06 -6.43 0.31
N SER A 252 -42.08 -5.60 -0.05
CA SER A 252 -41.29 -5.76 -1.27
C SER A 252 -40.12 -6.71 -1.03
N LYS A 253 -40.06 -7.83 -1.76
CA LYS A 253 -38.93 -8.75 -1.67
C LYS A 253 -37.61 -8.09 -2.07
N GLU A 254 -37.66 -7.11 -2.97
CA GLU A 254 -36.49 -6.32 -3.35
C GLU A 254 -36.02 -5.44 -2.18
N THR A 255 -36.94 -4.84 -1.42
CA THR A 255 -36.59 -4.13 -0.17
C THR A 255 -36.02 -5.09 0.87
N GLY A 256 -36.64 -6.26 1.08
CA GLY A 256 -36.08 -7.27 1.98
C GLY A 256 -34.66 -7.70 1.57
N CYS A 257 -34.37 -7.77 0.27
CA CYS A 257 -33.02 -8.03 -0.21
C CYS A 257 -32.05 -6.86 0.00
N VAL A 258 -32.50 -5.60 -0.05
CA VAL A 258 -31.68 -4.45 0.35
C VAL A 258 -31.30 -4.55 1.81
N ASP A 259 -32.28 -4.83 2.67
CA ASP A 259 -32.11 -4.95 4.11
C ASP A 259 -31.08 -6.04 4.46
N VAL A 260 -31.25 -7.23 3.88
CA VAL A 260 -30.33 -8.36 4.02
C VAL A 260 -28.92 -8.06 3.52
N MET A 261 -28.81 -7.47 2.32
CA MET A 261 -27.50 -7.19 1.72
C MET A 261 -26.72 -6.19 2.57
N TRP A 262 -27.40 -5.19 3.13
CA TRP A 262 -26.80 -4.23 4.05
C TRP A 262 -26.29 -4.92 5.31
N ALA A 263 -27.13 -5.71 5.97
CA ALA A 263 -26.79 -6.38 7.22
C ALA A 263 -25.64 -7.38 7.07
N ALA A 264 -25.71 -8.28 6.08
CA ALA A 264 -24.65 -9.25 5.82
C ALA A 264 -23.32 -8.60 5.39
N GLN A 265 -23.35 -7.43 4.74
CA GLN A 265 -22.12 -6.69 4.42
C GLN A 265 -21.45 -6.12 5.68
N HIS A 266 -22.25 -5.64 6.64
CA HIS A 266 -21.75 -5.08 7.90
C HIS A 266 -21.27 -6.17 8.85
N GLU A 267 -21.97 -7.30 8.94
CA GLU A 267 -21.51 -8.46 9.69
C GLU A 267 -20.16 -8.96 9.18
N TRP A 268 -19.99 -9.05 7.86
CA TRP A 268 -18.69 -9.38 7.25
C TRP A 268 -17.56 -8.45 7.71
N ASP A 269 -17.81 -7.15 7.73
CA ASP A 269 -16.82 -6.15 8.14
C ASP A 269 -16.56 -6.21 9.65
N MET A 270 -17.59 -6.41 10.47
CA MET A 270 -17.49 -6.65 11.91
C MET A 270 -16.62 -7.88 12.20
N LEU A 271 -16.86 -8.99 11.50
CA LEU A 271 -16.07 -10.22 11.62
C LEU A 271 -14.58 -9.96 11.36
N ARG A 272 -14.25 -9.16 10.33
CA ARG A 272 -12.88 -8.75 10.02
C ARG A 272 -12.30 -7.85 11.11
N ASP A 273 -12.99 -6.76 11.43
CA ASP A 273 -12.45 -5.65 12.20
C ASP A 273 -12.43 -5.92 13.71
N TRP A 274 -13.44 -6.62 14.23
CA TRP A 274 -13.55 -6.92 15.66
C TRP A 274 -13.03 -8.29 16.02
N LEU A 275 -13.22 -9.30 15.16
CA LEU A 275 -12.92 -10.70 15.48
C LEU A 275 -11.74 -11.29 14.68
N GLY A 276 -11.21 -10.57 13.69
CA GLY A 276 -10.11 -11.04 12.84
C GLY A 276 -10.46 -12.23 11.95
N ARG A 277 -11.75 -12.48 11.69
CA ARG A 277 -12.24 -13.57 10.84
C ARG A 277 -12.30 -13.14 9.38
N ASN A 278 -11.79 -13.99 8.48
CA ASN A 278 -11.79 -13.72 7.05
C ASN A 278 -13.11 -14.16 6.40
N GLY A 279 -14.11 -13.28 6.38
CA GLY A 279 -15.44 -13.55 5.81
C GLY A 279 -16.32 -14.49 6.64
N HIS A 280 -17.59 -14.65 6.25
CA HIS A 280 -18.54 -15.47 7.01
C HIS A 280 -18.11 -16.93 7.13
N ASP A 281 -17.59 -17.53 6.04
CA ASP A 281 -17.13 -18.91 6.03
C ASP A 281 -15.71 -19.12 6.62
N GLY A 282 -15.03 -18.02 6.99
CA GLY A 282 -13.65 -18.02 7.49
C GLY A 282 -12.57 -18.15 6.42
N ASN A 283 -12.94 -18.23 5.13
CA ASN A 283 -12.05 -18.39 3.98
C ASN A 283 -12.22 -17.28 2.93
N GLY A 284 -12.73 -16.11 3.34
CA GLY A 284 -12.95 -14.97 2.47
C GLY A 284 -14.15 -15.15 1.55
N ARG A 285 -15.13 -15.99 1.91
CA ARG A 285 -16.41 -16.13 1.19
C ARG A 285 -17.62 -15.99 2.11
N SER A 286 -18.74 -15.64 1.48
CA SER A 286 -20.06 -15.49 2.09
C SER A 286 -21.03 -16.51 1.50
N TRP A 287 -22.26 -16.51 1.99
CA TRP A 287 -23.34 -17.38 1.53
C TRP A 287 -24.43 -16.59 0.80
N PRO A 288 -25.12 -17.23 -0.17
CA PRO A 288 -26.28 -16.64 -0.81
C PRO A 288 -27.46 -16.54 0.17
N VAL A 289 -28.36 -15.60 -0.12
CA VAL A 289 -29.59 -15.37 0.63
C VAL A 289 -30.79 -15.42 -0.32
N LYS A 290 -31.92 -15.93 0.17
CA LYS A 290 -33.20 -15.97 -0.56
C LYS A 290 -34.28 -15.28 0.25
N VAL A 291 -34.88 -14.23 -0.31
CA VAL A 291 -36.01 -13.51 0.30
C VAL A 291 -37.31 -13.93 -0.37
N GLY A 292 -38.34 -14.21 0.42
CA GLY A 292 -39.66 -14.58 -0.08
C GLY A 292 -40.17 -15.94 0.37
N LEU A 293 -39.59 -16.52 1.43
CA LEU A 293 -40.08 -17.73 2.05
C LEU A 293 -41.48 -17.46 2.63
N ASN A 294 -42.45 -18.33 2.35
CA ASN A 294 -43.83 -18.17 2.85
C ASN A 294 -44.02 -18.85 4.22
N ASP A 295 -43.16 -18.49 5.17
CA ASP A 295 -43.24 -18.93 6.55
C ASP A 295 -43.00 -17.73 7.46
N VAL A 296 -43.58 -17.79 8.68
CA VAL A 296 -43.30 -16.82 9.74
C VAL A 296 -41.98 -17.18 10.42
N ASN A 297 -40.88 -17.12 9.65
CA ASN A 297 -39.56 -17.55 10.08
C ASN A 297 -38.43 -17.08 9.15
N ALA A 298 -37.19 -17.22 9.60
CA ALA A 298 -35.99 -17.28 8.77
C ALA A 298 -35.21 -18.57 9.11
N TYR A 299 -34.31 -19.01 8.22
CA TYR A 299 -33.46 -20.16 8.52
C TYR A 299 -32.15 -20.16 7.72
N TRP A 300 -31.13 -20.73 8.36
CA TRP A 300 -29.91 -21.22 7.73
C TRP A 300 -30.03 -22.72 7.39
N ASP A 301 -29.80 -23.08 6.13
CA ASP A 301 -29.92 -24.49 5.66
C ASP A 301 -28.58 -25.26 5.57
N GLY A 302 -27.47 -24.64 6.00
CA GLY A 302 -26.12 -25.18 5.83
C GLY A 302 -25.35 -24.61 4.63
N SER A 303 -26.02 -23.88 3.74
CA SER A 303 -25.42 -23.29 2.55
C SER A 303 -26.01 -21.95 2.12
N THR A 304 -27.25 -21.66 2.53
CA THR A 304 -28.06 -20.51 2.11
C THR A 304 -28.88 -20.02 3.31
N VAL A 305 -29.01 -18.70 3.46
CA VAL A 305 -29.99 -18.10 4.38
C VAL A 305 -31.30 -17.89 3.63
N SER A 306 -32.43 -18.24 4.23
CA SER A 306 -33.76 -17.97 3.68
C SER A 306 -34.54 -17.08 4.62
N ILE A 307 -35.09 -15.99 4.08
CA ILE A 307 -35.81 -14.96 4.82
C ILE A 307 -37.30 -15.05 4.48
N GLY A 308 -38.11 -15.31 5.50
CA GLY A 308 -39.57 -15.30 5.44
C GLY A 308 -40.17 -13.98 5.90
N HIS A 309 -41.35 -14.03 6.49
CA HIS A 309 -42.14 -12.85 6.82
C HIS A 309 -42.60 -12.83 8.28
N ASN A 310 -43.07 -11.69 8.78
CA ASN A 310 -43.79 -11.62 10.05
C ASN A 310 -45.28 -11.94 9.87
N GLN A 311 -46.06 -11.97 10.94
CA GLN A 311 -47.52 -12.18 10.88
C GLN A 311 -48.28 -11.12 10.04
N ALA A 312 -47.69 -9.95 9.83
CA ALA A 312 -48.23 -8.90 8.97
C ALA A 312 -47.82 -9.06 7.49
N ASN A 313 -47.19 -10.18 7.11
CA ASN A 313 -46.66 -10.48 5.77
C ASN A 313 -45.58 -9.48 5.30
N GLN A 314 -44.73 -9.01 6.21
CA GLN A 314 -43.59 -8.16 5.93
C GLN A 314 -42.29 -8.95 6.01
N TRP A 315 -41.37 -8.79 5.06
CA TRP A 315 -40.10 -9.53 5.01
C TRP A 315 -39.18 -9.12 6.15
N ILE A 316 -38.63 -10.09 6.88
CA ILE A 316 -37.92 -9.87 8.16
C ILE A 316 -36.40 -9.65 8.00
N GLY A 317 -36.02 -8.57 7.32
CA GLY A 317 -34.61 -8.27 7.00
C GLY A 317 -33.86 -7.38 8.00
N ALA A 318 -34.28 -7.32 9.27
CA ALA A 318 -33.57 -6.52 10.29
C ALA A 318 -32.14 -7.05 10.54
N MET A 319 -31.27 -6.17 11.02
CA MET A 319 -29.84 -6.40 11.19
C MET A 319 -29.57 -7.60 12.09
N ASP A 320 -30.25 -7.63 13.23
CA ASP A 320 -30.14 -8.65 14.25
C ASP A 320 -30.58 -10.03 13.76
N VAL A 321 -31.69 -10.11 13.02
CA VAL A 321 -32.24 -11.34 12.42
C VAL A 321 -31.30 -11.85 11.33
N VAL A 322 -30.80 -10.97 10.47
CA VAL A 322 -29.85 -11.38 9.41
C VAL A 322 -28.54 -11.86 10.02
N GLY A 323 -28.00 -11.12 11.00
CA GLY A 323 -26.82 -11.52 11.75
C GLY A 323 -27.02 -12.83 12.53
N HIS A 324 -28.23 -13.09 13.01
CA HIS A 324 -28.59 -14.35 13.64
C HIS A 324 -28.48 -15.55 12.68
N GLU A 325 -29.07 -15.44 11.49
CA GLU A 325 -29.04 -16.51 10.50
C GLU A 325 -27.63 -16.78 9.95
N PHE A 326 -26.86 -15.73 9.69
CA PHE A 326 -25.44 -15.88 9.33
C PHE A 326 -24.61 -16.40 10.52
N GLY A 327 -25.00 -16.07 11.74
CA GLY A 327 -24.48 -16.61 12.99
C GLY A 327 -24.56 -18.14 13.08
N HIS A 328 -25.67 -18.74 12.66
CA HIS A 328 -25.76 -20.21 12.53
C HIS A 328 -24.74 -20.78 11.53
N GLY A 329 -24.54 -20.10 10.40
CA GLY A 329 -23.50 -20.43 9.44
C GLY A 329 -22.10 -20.32 10.06
N ILE A 330 -21.81 -19.24 10.78
CA ILE A 330 -20.52 -19.05 11.46
C ILE A 330 -20.29 -20.13 12.52
N ASP A 331 -21.34 -20.51 13.26
CA ASP A 331 -21.28 -21.59 14.25
C ASP A 331 -20.94 -22.94 13.59
N GLN A 332 -21.56 -23.24 12.45
CA GLN A 332 -21.25 -24.43 11.67
C GLN A 332 -19.84 -24.41 11.06
N TYR A 333 -19.36 -23.23 10.66
CA TYR A 333 -18.04 -23.01 10.04
C TYR A 333 -16.97 -22.56 11.05
N THR A 334 -17.13 -23.00 12.29
CA THR A 334 -16.09 -23.00 13.34
C THR A 334 -15.85 -24.45 13.81
N PRO A 335 -14.72 -24.76 14.49
CA PRO A 335 -14.41 -26.11 14.92
C PRO A 335 -15.56 -26.79 15.68
N GLY A 336 -15.73 -28.10 15.51
CA GLY A 336 -16.84 -28.84 16.14
C GLY A 336 -18.21 -28.70 15.46
N GLY A 337 -18.42 -27.67 14.63
CA GLY A 337 -19.70 -27.42 13.94
C GLY A 337 -20.82 -26.97 14.90
N ALA A 338 -22.06 -27.11 14.43
CA ALA A 338 -23.27 -26.68 15.13
C ALA A 338 -23.93 -27.79 16.00
N ASN A 339 -23.33 -28.99 16.09
CA ASN A 339 -23.88 -30.11 16.85
C ASN A 339 -23.57 -29.97 18.35
N ASN A 340 -24.45 -29.29 19.08
CA ASN A 340 -24.24 -28.86 20.45
C ASN A 340 -25.45 -29.18 21.35
N GLU A 341 -25.29 -29.07 22.67
CA GLU A 341 -26.41 -29.07 23.64
C GLU A 341 -27.42 -27.96 23.30
N SER A 342 -28.70 -28.19 23.63
CA SER A 342 -29.77 -27.28 23.24
C SER A 342 -29.57 -25.85 23.70
N GLY A 343 -29.86 -24.92 22.78
CA GLY A 343 -29.81 -23.48 22.94
C GLY A 343 -28.48 -22.82 22.57
N LEU A 344 -27.41 -23.59 22.44
CA LEU A 344 -26.09 -23.04 22.11
C LEU A 344 -26.04 -22.49 20.68
N GLY A 345 -26.71 -23.15 19.73
CA GLY A 345 -26.77 -22.70 18.34
C GLY A 345 -27.58 -21.41 18.19
N GLU A 346 -28.78 -21.38 18.78
CA GLU A 346 -29.68 -20.22 18.79
C GLU A 346 -29.06 -19.00 19.46
N ALA A 347 -28.47 -19.16 20.65
CA ALA A 347 -27.79 -18.07 21.33
C ALA A 347 -26.55 -17.58 20.58
N THR A 348 -25.88 -18.45 19.80
CA THR A 348 -24.77 -18.01 18.94
C THR A 348 -25.28 -17.09 17.84
N GLY A 349 -26.43 -17.38 17.25
CA GLY A 349 -27.11 -16.48 16.32
C GLY A 349 -27.41 -15.13 16.98
N ASP A 350 -28.08 -15.13 18.12
CA ASP A 350 -28.45 -13.89 18.83
C ASP A 350 -27.24 -13.02 19.19
N ILE A 351 -26.13 -13.65 19.63
CA ILE A 351 -24.89 -12.95 19.95
C ILE A 351 -24.28 -12.31 18.69
N MET A 352 -24.31 -12.99 17.53
CA MET A 352 -23.82 -12.43 16.28
C MET A 352 -24.72 -11.29 15.77
N GLY A 353 -26.03 -11.40 15.94
CA GLY A 353 -26.99 -10.32 15.71
C GLY A 353 -26.65 -9.07 16.52
N ALA A 354 -26.57 -9.20 17.84
CA ALA A 354 -26.26 -8.09 18.74
C ALA A 354 -24.87 -7.46 18.48
N LEU A 355 -23.87 -8.27 18.10
CA LEU A 355 -22.56 -7.78 17.69
C LEU A 355 -22.63 -6.96 16.39
N THR A 356 -23.45 -7.39 15.44
CA THR A 356 -23.62 -6.74 14.14
C THR A 356 -24.36 -5.41 14.29
N GLU A 357 -25.41 -5.37 15.10
CA GLU A 357 -26.10 -4.12 15.47
C GLU A 357 -25.14 -3.15 16.13
N ALA A 358 -24.41 -3.58 17.17
CA ALA A 358 -23.49 -2.71 17.90
C ALA A 358 -22.33 -2.20 17.04
N TYR A 359 -21.89 -2.98 16.05
CA TYR A 359 -20.88 -2.57 15.08
C TYR A 359 -21.41 -1.49 14.12
N THR A 360 -22.61 -1.70 13.59
CA THR A 360 -23.24 -0.79 12.63
C THR A 360 -23.74 0.48 13.31
N ASN A 361 -24.21 0.34 14.55
CA ASN A 361 -24.65 1.40 15.44
C ASN A 361 -25.67 2.34 14.78
N GLU A 362 -26.75 1.76 14.24
CA GLU A 362 -27.80 2.55 13.62
C GLU A 362 -28.57 3.36 14.67
N PRO A 363 -29.03 4.58 14.31
CA PRO A 363 -29.83 5.38 15.21
C PRO A 363 -31.31 4.97 15.15
N ALA A 364 -32.03 5.18 16.26
CA ALA A 364 -33.49 5.13 16.23
C ALA A 364 -34.06 6.06 15.13
N PRO A 365 -35.13 5.65 14.41
CA PRO A 365 -35.98 4.49 14.68
C PRO A 365 -35.55 3.18 14.01
N TYR A 366 -34.37 3.14 13.37
CA TYR A 366 -33.83 1.93 12.72
C TYR A 366 -33.31 0.93 13.75
N ASP A 367 -32.56 -0.08 13.31
CA ASP A 367 -32.15 -1.19 14.17
C ASP A 367 -31.01 -0.80 15.13
N ASP A 368 -31.40 -0.19 16.26
CA ASP A 368 -30.49 0.39 17.22
C ASP A 368 -29.97 -0.63 18.25
N PRO A 369 -28.69 -0.60 18.66
CA PRO A 369 -28.13 -1.65 19.51
C PRO A 369 -28.79 -1.71 20.89
N ASP A 370 -29.58 -2.76 21.15
CA ASP A 370 -30.42 -2.82 22.34
C ASP A 370 -30.43 -4.16 23.10
N TYR A 371 -29.81 -5.22 22.53
CA TYR A 371 -29.79 -6.59 23.07
C TYR A 371 -31.16 -7.25 23.18
N THR A 372 -32.14 -6.77 22.41
CA THR A 372 -33.32 -7.53 22.05
C THR A 372 -33.12 -8.22 20.70
N VAL A 373 -33.99 -9.18 20.39
CA VAL A 373 -33.94 -9.88 19.10
C VAL A 373 -35.34 -9.86 18.50
N GLY A 374 -35.45 -9.40 17.27
CA GLY A 374 -36.65 -9.35 16.45
C GLY A 374 -37.65 -8.28 16.90
N GLU A 375 -37.24 -7.27 17.65
CA GLU A 375 -38.07 -6.13 18.09
C GLU A 375 -38.56 -5.28 16.91
N LYS A 376 -37.72 -4.99 15.90
CA LYS A 376 -38.14 -4.18 14.74
C LYS A 376 -39.10 -4.93 13.84
N ILE A 377 -38.81 -6.20 13.56
CA ILE A 377 -39.62 -7.03 12.65
C ILE A 377 -40.91 -7.54 13.29
N ASN A 378 -40.99 -7.56 14.63
CA ASN A 378 -42.17 -7.99 15.40
C ASN A 378 -42.76 -9.30 14.87
N LEU A 379 -41.93 -10.36 14.83
CA LEU A 379 -42.17 -11.60 14.09
C LEU A 379 -43.59 -12.17 14.30
N VAL A 380 -43.98 -12.25 15.57
CA VAL A 380 -45.24 -12.88 16.04
C VAL A 380 -46.25 -11.88 16.60
N GLY A 381 -46.04 -10.58 16.38
CA GLY A 381 -46.98 -9.53 16.79
C GLY A 381 -46.91 -9.10 18.28
N ASN A 382 -45.95 -9.62 19.05
CA ASN A 382 -45.83 -9.39 20.50
C ASN A 382 -44.53 -8.69 20.93
N GLY A 383 -43.83 -8.01 20.01
CA GLY A 383 -42.54 -7.35 20.26
C GLY A 383 -41.35 -8.30 20.04
N PRO A 384 -40.21 -8.10 20.75
CA PRO A 384 -39.03 -8.94 20.59
C PRO A 384 -39.34 -10.41 20.90
N ILE A 385 -38.75 -11.30 20.12
CA ILE A 385 -38.87 -12.74 20.31
C ILE A 385 -37.89 -13.27 21.35
N ARG A 386 -36.78 -12.56 21.61
CA ARG A 386 -35.83 -12.85 22.70
C ARG A 386 -35.30 -11.56 23.33
N ILE A 387 -34.97 -11.64 24.62
CA ILE A 387 -34.44 -10.53 25.40
C ILE A 387 -33.16 -11.00 26.08
N MET A 388 -31.98 -10.59 25.59
CA MET A 388 -30.73 -11.14 26.10
C MET A 388 -30.43 -10.70 27.53
N TYR A 389 -30.79 -9.48 27.92
CA TYR A 389 -30.53 -8.96 29.26
C TYR A 389 -31.47 -9.54 30.34
N ASN A 390 -32.63 -10.08 29.98
CA ASN A 390 -33.57 -10.71 30.91
C ASN A 390 -34.54 -11.68 30.18
N PRO A 391 -34.06 -12.85 29.74
CA PRO A 391 -34.88 -13.84 29.01
C PRO A 391 -36.23 -14.18 29.68
N GLY A 392 -36.28 -14.17 31.01
CA GLY A 392 -37.47 -14.50 31.80
C GLY A 392 -38.64 -13.53 31.63
N GLN A 393 -38.42 -12.35 31.05
CA GLN A 393 -39.52 -11.41 30.73
C GLN A 393 -40.50 -11.97 29.71
N ILE A 394 -40.04 -12.87 28.84
CA ILE A 394 -40.87 -13.53 27.82
C ILE A 394 -41.08 -15.03 28.08
N GLY A 395 -40.61 -15.52 29.23
CA GLY A 395 -40.79 -16.91 29.66
C GLY A 395 -39.58 -17.83 29.45
N ASP A 396 -38.48 -17.33 28.89
CA ASP A 396 -37.26 -18.11 28.69
C ASP A 396 -36.42 -18.21 29.98
N PRO A 397 -35.69 -19.32 30.20
CA PRO A 397 -34.84 -19.45 31.37
C PRO A 397 -33.70 -18.42 31.41
N ASN A 398 -33.66 -17.61 32.47
CA ASN A 398 -32.49 -16.77 32.78
C ASN A 398 -31.24 -17.59 33.18
N CYS A 399 -31.45 -18.81 33.68
CA CYS A 399 -30.45 -19.56 34.44
C CYS A 399 -30.22 -20.95 33.85
N TYR A 400 -28.98 -21.41 33.86
CA TYR A 400 -28.66 -22.80 33.58
C TYR A 400 -29.21 -23.71 34.67
N SER A 401 -29.79 -24.84 34.27
CA SER A 401 -30.26 -25.90 35.15
C SER A 401 -30.15 -27.26 34.45
N SER A 402 -30.41 -28.35 35.17
CA SER A 402 -30.41 -29.70 34.58
C SER A 402 -31.55 -29.94 33.57
N SER A 403 -32.52 -29.02 33.46
CA SER A 403 -33.58 -29.13 32.45
C SER A 403 -33.15 -28.63 31.07
N ILE A 404 -32.14 -27.74 30.98
CA ILE A 404 -31.70 -27.10 29.72
C ILE A 404 -31.42 -28.09 28.59
N PRO A 405 -30.76 -29.25 28.78
CA PRO A 405 -30.54 -30.21 27.70
C PRO A 405 -31.83 -30.79 27.08
N ASN A 406 -32.97 -30.64 27.75
CA ASN A 406 -34.29 -31.10 27.29
C ASN A 406 -35.29 -29.93 27.12
N THR A 407 -34.83 -28.69 27.31
CA THR A 407 -35.63 -27.49 27.01
C THR A 407 -35.65 -27.31 25.50
N GLU A 408 -36.76 -26.77 24.99
CA GLU A 408 -36.89 -26.36 23.60
C GLU A 408 -35.72 -25.45 23.19
N GLU A 409 -35.19 -25.60 21.97
CA GLU A 409 -33.91 -25.01 21.53
C GLU A 409 -33.87 -23.48 21.69
N HIS A 410 -34.91 -22.76 21.28
CA HIS A 410 -34.95 -21.30 21.34
C HIS A 410 -35.05 -20.82 22.79
N ALA A 411 -35.92 -21.45 23.60
CA ALA A 411 -35.98 -21.14 25.03
C ALA A 411 -34.66 -21.48 25.73
N ALA A 412 -34.00 -22.58 25.35
CA ALA A 412 -32.72 -23.00 25.89
C ALA A 412 -31.57 -22.05 25.55
N ALA A 413 -31.74 -21.10 24.61
CA ALA A 413 -30.78 -20.04 24.30
C ALA A 413 -30.66 -18.99 25.42
N GLY A 414 -31.75 -18.80 26.18
CA GLY A 414 -31.89 -17.78 27.23
C GLY A 414 -30.67 -17.66 28.14
N PRO A 415 -30.17 -18.75 28.77
CA PRO A 415 -29.02 -18.66 29.65
C PRO A 415 -27.75 -18.14 28.96
N LEU A 416 -27.43 -18.57 27.73
CA LEU A 416 -26.21 -18.12 27.04
C LEU A 416 -26.33 -16.66 26.57
N ASN A 417 -27.50 -16.24 26.11
CA ASN A 417 -27.79 -14.83 25.82
C ASN A 417 -27.60 -13.95 27.06
N HIS A 418 -28.13 -14.41 28.18
CA HIS A 418 -28.01 -13.74 29.47
C HIS A 418 -26.57 -13.66 29.96
N TRP A 419 -25.79 -14.75 29.79
CA TRP A 419 -24.36 -14.74 30.06
C TRP A 419 -23.63 -13.70 29.20
N PHE A 420 -23.92 -13.64 27.90
CA PHE A 420 -23.23 -12.72 27.00
C PHE A 420 -23.54 -11.26 27.38
N TYR A 421 -24.80 -10.93 27.65
CA TYR A 421 -25.18 -9.60 28.13
C TYR A 421 -24.47 -9.24 29.45
N LEU A 422 -24.48 -10.14 30.44
CA LEU A 422 -23.82 -9.91 31.71
C LEU A 422 -22.29 -9.76 31.55
N LEU A 423 -21.68 -10.46 30.60
CA LEU A 423 -20.27 -10.26 30.27
C LEU A 423 -20.03 -8.92 29.57
N ALA A 424 -20.87 -8.54 28.62
CA ALA A 424 -20.72 -7.31 27.85
C ALA A 424 -20.97 -6.06 28.71
N GLU A 425 -22.09 -6.01 29.43
CA GLU A 425 -22.58 -4.81 30.10
C GLU A 425 -22.58 -4.93 31.63
N GLY A 426 -22.76 -6.14 32.17
CA GLY A 426 -22.90 -6.38 33.60
C GLY A 426 -24.34 -6.27 34.09
N SER A 427 -24.55 -6.46 35.39
CA SER A 427 -25.90 -6.54 35.98
C SER A 427 -26.56 -5.17 36.21
N ASN A 428 -25.76 -4.10 36.30
CA ASN A 428 -26.26 -2.73 36.45
C ASN A 428 -25.32 -1.72 35.72
N PRO A 429 -25.37 -1.66 34.37
CA PRO A 429 -24.41 -0.93 33.55
C PRO A 429 -24.52 0.60 33.59
N GLY A 430 -25.71 1.16 33.87
CA GLY A 430 -25.96 2.59 33.74
C GLY A 430 -25.96 3.07 32.27
N GLY A 431 -25.92 4.40 32.05
CA GLY A 431 -25.76 4.97 30.70
C GLY A 431 -26.93 4.72 29.73
N GLY A 432 -28.14 4.45 30.24
CA GLY A 432 -29.33 4.16 29.42
C GLY A 432 -29.52 2.68 29.08
N LYS A 433 -28.55 1.81 29.42
CA LYS A 433 -28.65 0.36 29.18
C LYS A 433 -29.52 -0.32 30.24
N PRO A 434 -30.28 -1.39 29.89
CA PRO A 434 -31.12 -2.12 30.84
C PRO A 434 -30.35 -2.69 32.04
N SER A 435 -31.00 -2.81 33.19
CA SER A 435 -30.46 -3.62 34.29
C SER A 435 -30.82 -5.08 34.07
N SER A 436 -29.91 -5.99 34.46
CA SER A 436 -30.06 -7.43 34.22
C SER A 436 -30.00 -8.20 35.55
N PRO A 437 -30.97 -9.11 35.82
CA PRO A 437 -30.97 -9.92 37.04
C PRO A 437 -29.82 -10.93 37.04
N THR A 438 -29.51 -11.53 38.20
CA THR A 438 -28.58 -12.67 38.27
C THR A 438 -29.20 -13.80 39.07
N CYS A 439 -28.92 -15.04 38.68
CA CYS A 439 -29.53 -16.24 39.24
C CYS A 439 -29.11 -16.53 40.69
N ASN A 440 -27.97 -15.98 41.09
CA ASN A 440 -27.38 -16.12 42.40
C ASN A 440 -27.36 -14.79 43.19
N ASN A 441 -28.04 -13.75 42.70
CA ASN A 441 -28.06 -12.39 43.25
C ASN A 441 -26.67 -11.72 43.33
N SER A 442 -25.68 -12.19 42.57
CA SER A 442 -24.37 -11.54 42.46
C SER A 442 -24.41 -10.29 41.58
N ALA A 443 -23.51 -9.33 41.83
CA ALA A 443 -23.30 -8.21 40.93
C ALA A 443 -22.21 -8.56 39.90
N VAL A 444 -22.46 -8.27 38.63
CA VAL A 444 -21.51 -8.49 37.52
C VAL A 444 -21.12 -7.16 36.90
N THR A 445 -19.84 -7.00 36.60
CA THR A 445 -19.30 -5.84 35.86
C THR A 445 -18.94 -6.27 34.45
N GLY A 446 -19.46 -5.57 33.44
CA GLY A 446 -19.18 -5.88 32.03
C GLY A 446 -17.77 -5.51 31.58
N VAL A 447 -17.38 -6.04 30.42
CA VAL A 447 -16.08 -5.78 29.74
C VAL A 447 -16.22 -4.98 28.43
N GLY A 448 -17.45 -4.60 28.06
CA GLY A 448 -17.82 -4.02 26.78
C GLY A 448 -18.10 -5.08 25.72
N ILE A 449 -19.06 -4.80 24.83
CA ILE A 449 -19.57 -5.74 23.82
C ILE A 449 -18.49 -6.30 22.89
N GLN A 450 -17.55 -5.45 22.43
CA GLN A 450 -16.47 -5.89 21.54
C GLN A 450 -15.53 -6.89 22.23
N SER A 451 -15.18 -6.66 23.50
CA SER A 451 -14.34 -7.57 24.28
C SER A 451 -15.08 -8.87 24.58
N ALA A 452 -16.38 -8.79 24.91
CA ALA A 452 -17.24 -9.97 25.10
C ALA A 452 -17.33 -10.80 23.81
N GLY A 453 -17.49 -10.16 22.64
CA GLY A 453 -17.49 -10.80 21.33
C GLY A 453 -16.18 -11.54 21.03
N LYS A 454 -15.02 -10.95 21.34
CA LYS A 454 -13.71 -11.61 21.21
C LYS A 454 -13.58 -12.84 22.10
N VAL A 455 -14.05 -12.76 23.35
CA VAL A 455 -14.04 -13.90 24.28
C VAL A 455 -14.95 -15.02 23.78
N PHE A 456 -16.16 -14.67 23.32
CA PHE A 456 -17.13 -15.62 22.80
C PHE A 456 -16.60 -16.32 21.53
N TYR A 457 -16.15 -15.55 20.54
CA TYR A 457 -15.59 -16.10 19.30
C TYR A 457 -14.31 -16.92 19.55
N GLY A 458 -13.43 -16.48 20.45
CA GLY A 458 -12.29 -17.28 20.88
C GLY A 458 -12.71 -18.62 21.51
N GLY A 459 -13.83 -18.64 22.26
CA GLY A 459 -14.47 -19.86 22.73
C GLY A 459 -15.01 -20.73 21.59
N MET A 460 -15.65 -20.11 20.57
CA MET A 460 -16.11 -20.80 19.37
C MET A 460 -14.97 -21.51 18.61
N LEU A 461 -13.79 -20.91 18.58
CA LEU A 461 -12.60 -21.50 17.95
C LEU A 461 -12.02 -22.69 18.72
N LEU A 462 -12.45 -22.91 19.96
CA LEU A 462 -12.05 -24.04 20.81
C LEU A 462 -13.14 -25.12 20.91
N LYS A 463 -14.23 -24.98 20.14
CA LYS A 463 -15.34 -25.94 20.12
C LYS A 463 -14.95 -27.30 19.57
N THR A 464 -15.73 -28.30 19.98
CA THR A 464 -15.68 -29.68 19.47
C THR A 464 -17.11 -30.15 19.19
N SER A 465 -17.32 -31.26 18.49
CA SER A 465 -18.66 -31.72 18.08
C SER A 465 -19.55 -32.26 19.21
N GLY A 466 -19.26 -31.90 20.47
CA GLY A 466 -20.05 -32.26 21.64
C GLY A 466 -20.03 -31.14 22.67
N MET A 467 -20.15 -29.89 22.22
CA MET A 467 -20.17 -28.76 23.15
C MET A 467 -21.42 -28.81 24.03
N THR A 468 -21.23 -28.36 25.27
CA THR A 468 -22.28 -28.13 26.27
C THR A 468 -22.00 -26.77 26.91
N TYR A 469 -22.97 -26.18 27.61
CA TYR A 469 -22.82 -24.97 28.42
C TYR A 469 -21.58 -25.04 29.33
N LYS A 470 -21.37 -26.21 29.95
CA LYS A 470 -20.21 -26.49 30.80
C LYS A 470 -18.89 -26.44 30.02
N ARG A 471 -18.85 -26.96 28.79
CA ARG A 471 -17.65 -26.92 27.92
C ARG A 471 -17.42 -25.53 27.34
N TYR A 472 -18.48 -24.79 27.01
CA TYR A 472 -18.39 -23.40 26.58
C TYR A 472 -17.85 -22.50 27.67
N ARG A 473 -18.23 -22.75 28.94
CA ARG A 473 -17.60 -22.12 30.09
C ARG A 473 -16.09 -22.32 30.10
N THR A 474 -15.62 -23.56 30.02
CA THR A 474 -14.18 -23.86 29.96
C THR A 474 -13.49 -23.20 28.76
N ALA A 475 -14.10 -23.27 27.57
CA ALA A 475 -13.55 -22.74 26.32
C ALA A 475 -13.42 -21.20 26.36
N THR A 476 -14.47 -20.50 26.78
CA THR A 476 -14.48 -19.03 26.89
C THR A 476 -13.59 -18.53 28.02
N LEU A 477 -13.48 -19.24 29.14
CA LEU A 477 -12.48 -18.93 30.17
C LEU A 477 -11.04 -19.10 29.63
N THR A 478 -10.81 -20.13 28.81
CA THR A 478 -9.51 -20.33 28.14
C THR A 478 -9.21 -19.21 27.17
N ALA A 479 -10.19 -18.81 26.34
CA ALA A 479 -10.06 -17.68 25.45
C ALA A 479 -9.79 -16.38 26.22
N ALA A 480 -10.58 -16.06 27.25
CA ALA A 480 -10.42 -14.87 28.07
C ALA A 480 -9.05 -14.78 28.75
N LYS A 481 -8.53 -15.91 29.26
CA LYS A 481 -7.16 -15.99 29.81
C LYS A 481 -6.09 -15.66 28.76
N ASN A 482 -6.26 -16.14 27.54
CA ASN A 482 -5.28 -15.94 26.48
C ASN A 482 -5.37 -14.54 25.84
N LEU A 483 -6.54 -13.91 25.91
CA LEU A 483 -6.79 -12.56 25.40
C LEU A 483 -6.34 -11.46 26.37
N ASP A 484 -6.24 -11.77 27.67
CA ASP A 484 -5.93 -10.80 28.71
C ASP A 484 -5.05 -11.38 29.82
N ALA A 485 -3.79 -10.96 29.82
CA ALA A 485 -2.79 -11.35 30.80
C ALA A 485 -3.06 -10.82 32.23
N THR A 486 -3.93 -9.81 32.39
CA THR A 486 -4.31 -9.26 33.70
C THR A 486 -5.32 -10.14 34.45
N CYS A 487 -5.89 -11.14 33.78
CA CYS A 487 -6.99 -11.98 34.24
C CYS A 487 -8.29 -11.21 34.54
N VAL A 488 -8.43 -9.95 34.14
CA VAL A 488 -9.68 -9.19 34.27
C VAL A 488 -10.75 -9.82 33.40
N LEU A 489 -10.50 -10.03 32.10
CA LEU A 489 -11.44 -10.72 31.21
C LEU A 489 -11.77 -12.11 31.75
N HIS A 490 -10.77 -12.90 32.17
CA HIS A 490 -11.02 -14.22 32.75
C HIS A 490 -11.94 -14.15 33.97
N SER A 491 -11.68 -13.22 34.90
CA SER A 491 -12.48 -13.04 36.12
C SER A 491 -13.90 -12.57 35.82
N ARG A 492 -14.09 -11.65 34.87
CA ARG A 492 -15.41 -11.14 34.47
C ARG A 492 -16.20 -12.20 33.69
N THR A 493 -15.55 -12.93 32.79
CA THR A 493 -16.13 -14.10 32.11
C THR A 493 -16.57 -15.16 33.12
N LYS A 494 -15.73 -15.45 34.13
CA LYS A 494 -16.08 -16.37 35.21
C LYS A 494 -17.29 -15.88 36.02
N ALA A 495 -17.30 -14.61 36.42
CA ALA A 495 -18.38 -14.01 37.18
C ALA A 495 -19.72 -14.06 36.43
N ALA A 496 -19.72 -13.77 35.12
CA ALA A 496 -20.91 -13.90 34.28
C ALA A 496 -21.42 -15.34 34.21
N TRP A 497 -20.53 -16.35 34.06
CA TRP A 497 -20.95 -17.76 34.06
C TRP A 497 -21.50 -18.21 35.41
N ASP A 498 -20.91 -17.75 36.52
CA ASP A 498 -21.41 -18.02 37.87
C ASP A 498 -22.79 -17.36 38.09
N ALA A 499 -22.99 -16.15 37.55
CA ALA A 499 -24.23 -15.38 37.65
C ALA A 499 -25.43 -16.02 36.95
N ILE A 500 -25.18 -16.89 35.96
CA ILE A 500 -26.22 -17.70 35.30
C ILE A 500 -26.27 -19.16 35.80
N SER A 501 -25.61 -19.46 36.93
CA SER A 501 -25.64 -20.79 37.58
C SER A 501 -25.02 -21.96 36.78
N VAL A 502 -24.11 -21.70 35.84
CA VAL A 502 -23.31 -22.78 35.22
C VAL A 502 -22.19 -23.18 36.18
N PRO A 503 -22.15 -24.43 36.69
CA PRO A 503 -21.17 -24.82 37.70
C PRO A 503 -19.75 -24.80 37.13
N ALA A 504 -18.76 -24.53 37.99
CA ALA A 504 -17.35 -24.65 37.64
C ALA A 504 -16.99 -26.08 37.21
N GLN A 505 -16.11 -26.21 36.21
CA GLN A 505 -15.68 -27.51 35.69
C GLN A 505 -14.26 -27.84 36.13
N SER A 506 -13.92 -29.14 36.23
CA SER A 506 -12.57 -29.59 36.56
C SER A 506 -11.51 -29.19 35.51
N GLY A 507 -11.94 -28.85 34.29
CA GLY A 507 -11.09 -28.36 33.21
C GLY A 507 -11.05 -26.84 33.08
N ASP A 508 -11.79 -26.08 33.91
CA ASP A 508 -11.75 -24.62 33.85
C ASP A 508 -10.32 -24.13 34.11
N PRO A 509 -9.74 -23.29 33.22
CA PRO A 509 -8.40 -22.79 33.44
C PRO A 509 -8.42 -21.87 34.65
N THR A 510 -7.44 -22.01 35.54
CA THR A 510 -7.17 -20.97 36.54
C THR A 510 -6.40 -19.85 35.86
N CYS A 511 -6.84 -18.62 36.09
CA CYS A 511 -6.10 -17.42 35.80
C CYS A 511 -5.78 -16.81 37.16
N THR A 512 -4.62 -17.16 37.68
CA THR A 512 -3.99 -16.29 38.66
C THR A 512 -3.61 -15.06 37.85
N PRO A 513 -4.12 -13.84 38.19
CA PRO A 513 -3.37 -12.65 37.82
C PRO A 513 -1.94 -12.95 38.19
N SER A 514 -0.97 -12.57 37.37
CA SER A 514 0.35 -12.37 37.93
C SER A 514 0.13 -11.52 39.19
N ALA A 515 0.21 -12.14 40.38
CA ALA A 515 0.05 -11.43 41.65
C ALA A 515 1.22 -10.47 41.85
N ASP A 516 2.26 -10.70 41.05
CA ASP A 516 3.33 -9.80 40.85
C ASP A 516 2.80 -8.71 39.94
N ASN A 517 2.75 -7.49 40.46
CA ASN A 517 2.68 -6.32 39.63
C ASN A 517 3.64 -6.55 38.45
N ASP A 518 3.15 -6.40 37.22
CA ASP A 518 3.95 -6.64 36.05
C ASP A 518 3.82 -5.49 35.06
N PHE A 519 4.86 -5.29 34.27
CA PHE A 519 4.96 -4.14 33.38
C PHE A 519 5.75 -4.48 32.14
N SER A 520 5.40 -3.87 31.01
CA SER A 520 6.21 -3.96 29.80
C SER A 520 7.26 -2.85 29.81
N LEU A 521 8.44 -3.15 29.29
CA LEU A 521 9.54 -2.19 29.12
C LEU A 521 9.82 -1.98 27.63
N SER A 522 9.78 -0.74 27.16
CA SER A 522 10.18 -0.39 25.79
C SER A 522 11.06 0.85 25.76
N LEU A 523 11.85 0.97 24.68
CA LEU A 523 12.83 2.04 24.48
C LEU A 523 12.47 2.82 23.23
N ASP A 524 12.46 4.15 23.34
CA ASP A 524 12.12 5.07 22.26
C ASP A 524 13.08 6.26 22.25
N PRO A 525 14.06 6.29 21.32
CA PRO A 525 14.39 5.24 20.37
C PRO A 525 15.04 4.00 21.04
N ALA A 526 14.96 2.82 20.41
CA ALA A 526 15.62 1.58 20.87
C ALA A 526 17.11 1.48 20.50
N SER A 527 17.64 2.51 19.84
CA SER A 527 19.05 2.65 19.51
C SER A 527 19.45 4.12 19.51
N GLY A 528 20.75 4.39 19.66
CA GLY A 528 21.28 5.74 19.56
C GLY A 528 22.77 5.76 19.27
N SER A 529 23.22 6.83 18.62
CA SER A 529 24.62 7.04 18.26
C SER A 529 25.18 8.23 19.03
N VAL A 530 26.41 8.11 19.54
CA VAL A 530 27.05 9.15 20.35
C VAL A 530 28.55 9.15 20.16
N LYS A 531 29.17 10.34 20.13
CA LYS A 531 30.63 10.48 20.15
C LYS A 531 31.20 10.06 21.52
N ALA A 532 32.36 9.38 21.54
CA ALA A 532 33.12 9.08 22.74
C ALA A 532 33.41 10.37 23.53
N GLY A 533 32.95 10.43 24.78
CA GLY A 533 32.99 11.64 25.61
C GLY A 533 31.64 12.37 25.73
N ASN A 534 30.64 12.02 24.91
CA ASN A 534 29.32 12.65 24.88
C ASN A 534 28.22 11.73 25.41
N THR A 535 26.99 12.27 25.42
CA THR A 535 25.79 11.59 25.89
C THR A 535 24.72 11.50 24.80
N VAL A 536 23.96 10.40 24.76
CA VAL A 536 22.72 10.24 23.97
C VAL A 536 21.58 9.84 24.90
N THR A 537 20.37 10.32 24.63
CA THR A 537 19.20 10.05 25.45
C THR A 537 18.16 9.21 24.73
N ALA A 538 17.51 8.33 25.46
CA ALA A 538 16.31 7.61 25.01
C ALA A 538 15.25 7.64 26.10
N THR A 539 13.99 7.46 25.72
CA THR A 539 12.88 7.34 26.66
C THR A 539 12.67 5.87 26.99
N VAL A 540 12.75 5.53 28.27
CA VAL A 540 12.29 4.25 28.78
C VAL A 540 10.82 4.39 29.10
N ARG A 541 9.95 3.68 28.35
CA ARG A 541 8.52 3.62 28.66
C ARG A 541 8.23 2.35 29.43
N THR A 542 7.48 2.52 30.52
CA THR A 542 6.91 1.41 31.26
C THR A 542 5.40 1.47 31.14
N THR A 543 4.75 0.33 30.90
CA THR A 543 3.29 0.22 30.87
C THR A 543 2.88 -0.86 31.84
N VAL A 544 1.83 -0.63 32.64
CA VAL A 544 1.29 -1.69 33.50
C VAL A 544 0.76 -2.80 32.60
N SER A 545 1.36 -3.99 32.70
CA SER A 545 0.97 -5.18 31.93
C SER A 545 0.07 -6.09 32.74
N SER A 546 0.17 -6.07 34.07
CA SER A 546 -0.82 -6.63 35.00
C SER A 546 -0.60 -6.11 36.44
N GLY A 547 -1.58 -6.26 37.34
CA GLY A 547 -1.48 -5.78 38.73
C GLY A 547 -1.62 -4.26 38.89
N SER A 548 -1.06 -3.70 39.98
CA SER A 548 -1.06 -2.26 40.26
C SER A 548 0.20 -1.57 39.75
N ALA A 549 0.11 -0.25 39.53
CA ALA A 549 1.30 0.55 39.28
C ALA A 549 2.32 0.34 40.41
N GLN A 550 3.54 0.00 40.05
CA GLN A 550 4.61 -0.36 40.97
C GLN A 550 5.87 0.43 40.70
N THR A 551 6.74 0.54 41.70
CA THR A 551 8.08 1.09 41.51
C THR A 551 8.91 0.13 40.67
N VAL A 552 9.30 0.58 39.47
CA VAL A 552 10.23 -0.10 38.57
C VAL A 552 11.59 0.59 38.69
N ASN A 553 12.58 -0.12 39.23
CA ASN A 553 13.97 0.33 39.27
C ASN A 553 14.64 0.06 37.93
N LEU A 554 15.24 1.08 37.33
CA LEU A 554 15.89 0.97 36.03
C LEU A 554 17.40 0.79 36.20
N SER A 555 17.96 -0.19 35.49
CA SER A 555 19.38 -0.47 35.46
C SER A 555 19.81 -0.87 34.05
N ALA A 556 21.11 -0.81 33.77
CA ALA A 556 21.68 -1.28 32.52
C ALA A 556 22.82 -2.26 32.82
N SER A 557 22.96 -3.29 32.00
CA SER A 557 23.99 -4.33 32.12
C SER A 557 24.51 -4.74 30.75
N GLY A 558 25.71 -5.34 30.70
CA GLY A 558 26.40 -5.64 29.44
C GLY A 558 27.02 -4.40 28.79
N LEU A 559 27.29 -3.35 29.58
CA LEU A 559 27.90 -2.12 29.07
C LEU A 559 29.37 -2.35 28.65
N PRO A 560 29.79 -1.86 27.49
CA PRO A 560 31.18 -1.91 27.07
C PRO A 560 32.06 -0.97 27.93
N GLY A 561 33.37 -1.21 27.95
CA GLY A 561 34.33 -0.38 28.68
C GLY A 561 34.25 1.09 28.27
N GLY A 562 34.14 1.99 29.25
CA GLY A 562 34.05 3.43 29.02
C GLY A 562 32.64 3.97 28.77
N VAL A 563 31.59 3.15 28.87
CA VAL A 563 30.18 3.58 28.76
C VAL A 563 29.48 3.48 30.12
N SER A 564 28.71 4.49 30.48
CA SER A 564 27.84 4.52 31.65
C SER A 564 26.42 4.90 31.26
N VAL A 565 25.43 4.41 32.00
CA VAL A 565 24.02 4.74 31.79
C VAL A 565 23.44 5.28 33.09
N SER A 566 22.71 6.39 32.98
CA SER A 566 21.95 6.97 34.08
C SER A 566 20.49 7.13 33.69
N PHE A 567 19.58 7.05 34.65
CA PHE A 567 18.15 7.18 34.46
C PHE A 567 17.63 8.33 35.32
N SER A 568 16.77 9.18 34.76
CA SER A 568 16.19 10.34 35.46
C SER A 568 14.67 10.39 35.23
N PRO A 569 13.85 9.97 36.22
CA PRO A 569 14.24 9.39 37.51
C PRO A 569 14.76 7.93 37.39
N SER A 570 15.61 7.47 38.32
CA SER A 570 16.18 6.11 38.30
C SER A 570 15.21 4.99 38.67
N SER A 571 14.05 5.37 39.19
CA SER A 571 12.89 4.51 39.38
C SER A 571 11.64 5.26 38.96
N VAL A 572 10.71 4.57 38.28
CA VAL A 572 9.42 5.12 37.85
C VAL A 572 8.28 4.29 38.41
N GLN A 573 7.09 4.87 38.53
CA GLN A 573 5.89 4.04 38.64
C GLN A 573 5.57 3.45 37.26
N SER A 574 5.34 2.15 37.16
CA SER A 574 4.95 1.50 35.91
C SER A 574 3.72 2.18 35.31
N GLY A 575 3.79 2.56 34.03
CA GLY A 575 2.84 3.48 33.38
C GLY A 575 3.43 4.89 33.14
N SER A 576 4.57 5.19 33.74
CA SER A 576 5.34 6.43 33.54
C SER A 576 6.59 6.18 32.68
N THR A 577 7.29 7.26 32.35
CA THR A 577 8.53 7.22 31.57
C THR A 577 9.73 7.70 32.38
N SER A 578 10.92 7.21 32.03
CA SER A 578 12.21 7.73 32.53
C SER A 578 13.08 8.14 31.36
N ALA A 579 13.79 9.26 31.49
CA ALA A 579 14.85 9.60 30.55
C ALA A 579 16.08 8.76 30.85
N MET A 580 16.47 7.89 29.93
CA MET A 580 17.76 7.21 29.94
C MET A 580 18.80 8.08 29.25
N THR A 581 19.88 8.41 29.96
CA THR A 581 21.06 9.07 29.40
C THR A 581 22.21 8.07 29.36
N VAL A 582 22.66 7.75 28.16
CA VAL A 582 23.84 6.92 27.91
C VAL A 582 25.02 7.86 27.72
N SER A 583 26.00 7.78 28.62
CA SER A 583 27.21 8.61 28.61
C SER A 583 28.40 7.77 28.22
N THR A 584 29.32 8.36 27.46
CA THR A 584 30.55 7.70 27.06
C THR A 584 31.75 8.52 27.54
N THR A 585 32.82 7.85 27.97
CA THR A 585 34.09 8.50 28.25
C THR A 585 34.86 8.74 26.95
N PRO A 586 35.81 9.67 26.90
CA PRO A 586 36.69 9.84 25.74
C PRO A 586 37.51 8.58 25.37
N ALA A 587 37.64 7.62 26.30
CA ALA A 587 38.33 6.35 26.09
C ALA A 587 37.39 5.19 25.70
N ALA A 588 36.07 5.44 25.57
CA ALA A 588 35.13 4.43 25.11
C ALA A 588 35.48 4.01 23.67
N ALA A 589 35.72 2.72 23.45
CA ALA A 589 36.12 2.22 22.14
C ALA A 589 34.99 2.48 21.11
N PRO A 590 35.30 2.97 19.90
CA PRO A 590 34.31 3.06 18.82
C PRO A 590 33.77 1.69 18.45
N GLY A 591 32.47 1.60 18.15
CA GLY A 591 31.82 0.35 17.83
C GLY A 591 30.32 0.37 18.15
N SER A 592 29.61 -0.62 17.62
CA SER A 592 28.22 -0.86 17.99
C SER A 592 28.17 -1.88 19.12
N TYR A 593 27.51 -1.51 20.20
CA TYR A 593 27.37 -2.31 21.39
C TYR A 593 25.90 -2.46 21.71
N THR A 594 25.46 -3.70 21.88
CA THR A 594 24.14 -3.95 22.43
C THR A 594 24.29 -4.18 23.92
N PHE A 595 23.57 -3.40 24.72
CA PHE A 595 23.48 -3.61 26.15
C PHE A 595 22.03 -3.70 26.57
N THR A 596 21.81 -4.36 27.71
CA THR A 596 20.47 -4.68 28.17
C THR A 596 20.02 -3.66 29.20
N VAL A 597 18.95 -2.94 28.88
CA VAL A 597 18.20 -2.11 29.84
C VAL A 597 17.21 -3.01 30.56
N LYS A 598 17.27 -2.99 31.88
CA LYS A 598 16.46 -3.82 32.76
C LYS A 598 15.59 -2.94 33.63
N GLY A 599 14.28 -3.19 33.61
CA GLY A 599 13.36 -2.73 34.63
C GLY A 599 13.18 -3.85 35.65
N ALA A 600 13.32 -3.53 36.93
CA ALA A 600 13.09 -4.45 38.03
C ALA A 600 11.97 -3.90 38.93
N GLY A 601 10.78 -4.50 38.80
CA GLY A 601 9.66 -4.36 39.73
C GLY A 601 9.51 -5.66 40.53
N ALA A 602 8.27 -6.14 40.71
CA ALA A 602 8.00 -7.49 41.21
C ALA A 602 8.41 -8.57 40.18
N GLN A 603 8.44 -8.22 38.90
CA GLN A 603 9.03 -9.00 37.81
C GLN A 603 10.14 -8.21 37.09
N GLU A 604 11.00 -8.91 36.36
CA GLU A 604 12.12 -8.32 35.63
C GLU A 604 11.88 -8.38 34.12
N HIS A 605 11.95 -7.24 33.45
CA HIS A 605 11.84 -7.14 32.00
C HIS A 605 13.04 -6.45 31.42
N THR A 606 13.44 -6.91 30.24
CA THR A 606 14.63 -6.40 29.55
C THR A 606 14.29 -5.91 28.16
N ALA A 607 14.87 -4.78 27.78
CA ALA A 607 14.89 -4.28 26.43
C ALA A 607 16.35 -4.14 25.99
N GLN A 608 16.65 -4.50 24.75
CA GLN A 608 17.98 -4.29 24.19
C GLN A 608 18.08 -2.87 23.67
N TYR A 609 19.15 -2.16 24.06
CA TYR A 609 19.51 -0.87 23.48
C TYR A 609 20.79 -1.03 22.68
N THR A 610 20.74 -0.62 21.42
CA THR A 610 21.93 -0.60 20.56
C THR A 610 22.57 0.79 20.62
N LEU A 611 23.75 0.86 21.23
CA LEU A 611 24.56 2.07 21.28
C LEU A 611 25.68 1.99 20.24
N THR A 612 25.72 2.97 19.35
CA THR A 612 26.89 3.18 18.49
C THR A 612 27.76 4.27 19.13
N VAL A 613 28.92 3.87 19.66
CA VAL A 613 29.94 4.82 20.10
C VAL A 613 30.77 5.17 18.86
N THR A 614 30.74 6.43 18.48
CA THR A 614 31.60 6.96 17.41
C THR A 614 32.80 7.63 18.06
N ASP A 615 33.98 7.55 17.46
CA ASP A 615 35.15 8.36 17.80
C ASP A 615 34.91 9.87 17.60
N GLY A 616 33.79 10.22 16.95
CA GLY A 616 33.41 11.57 16.59
C GLY A 616 34.44 12.29 15.72
N GLY A 617 35.31 11.54 15.04
CA GLY A 617 35.20 11.45 13.59
C GLY A 617 34.23 10.31 13.26
N GLY A 618 33.57 10.33 12.11
CA GLY A 618 33.24 9.03 11.52
C GLY A 618 34.56 8.26 11.43
N SER A 619 34.55 6.94 11.66
CA SER A 619 35.74 6.13 11.41
C SER A 619 36.32 6.59 10.07
N PRO A 620 37.60 7.02 10.00
CA PRO A 620 38.19 7.51 8.76
C PRO A 620 38.24 6.31 7.81
N GLY A 621 37.14 6.10 7.09
CA GLY A 621 36.84 4.89 6.37
C GLY A 621 37.81 4.76 5.22
N GLY A 622 38.85 3.97 5.45
CA GLY A 622 39.88 3.67 4.45
C GLY A 622 39.87 2.21 4.02
N THR A 623 39.37 1.31 4.87
CA THR A 623 39.35 -0.13 4.61
C THR A 623 37.91 -0.57 4.38
N PRO A 624 37.58 -1.07 3.17
CA PRO A 624 36.32 -1.72 2.93
C PRO A 624 36.11 -2.93 3.86
N PRO A 625 34.88 -3.15 4.36
CA PRO A 625 34.60 -4.28 5.24
C PRO A 625 34.50 -5.61 4.48
N ASP A 626 34.81 -6.67 5.21
CA ASP A 626 34.45 -8.05 4.89
C ASP A 626 32.97 -8.26 5.23
N ILE A 627 32.19 -8.75 4.27
CA ILE A 627 30.76 -8.99 4.37
C ILE A 627 30.53 -10.46 4.67
N GLY A 628 30.06 -10.75 5.89
CA GLY A 628 29.83 -12.13 6.32
C GLY A 628 28.87 -12.90 5.42
N VAL A 629 29.39 -13.81 4.59
CA VAL A 629 28.58 -14.62 3.65
C VAL A 629 27.46 -15.40 4.33
N ALA A 630 27.60 -15.77 5.61
CA ALA A 630 26.53 -16.41 6.37
C ALA A 630 25.27 -15.53 6.51
N ASN A 631 25.43 -14.21 6.63
CA ASN A 631 24.31 -13.26 6.69
C ASN A 631 23.65 -13.13 5.32
N VAL A 632 24.45 -13.06 4.26
CA VAL A 632 23.95 -13.06 2.87
C VAL A 632 23.16 -14.34 2.60
N GLN A 633 23.66 -15.51 3.01
CA GLN A 633 22.97 -16.80 2.91
C GLN A 633 21.69 -16.85 3.75
N ALA A 634 21.65 -16.19 4.91
CA ALA A 634 20.44 -16.08 5.71
C ALA A 634 19.34 -15.29 4.96
N HIS A 635 19.70 -14.21 4.27
CA HIS A 635 18.79 -13.49 3.39
C HIS A 635 18.31 -14.37 2.21
N LEU A 636 19.19 -15.15 1.59
CA LEU A 636 18.81 -16.11 0.54
C LEU A 636 17.84 -17.19 1.06
N ALA A 637 18.08 -17.72 2.26
CA ALA A 637 17.19 -18.68 2.90
C ALA A 637 15.80 -18.05 3.18
N GLN A 638 15.76 -16.77 3.54
CA GLN A 638 14.50 -16.06 3.71
C GLN A 638 13.78 -15.87 2.37
N PHE A 639 14.47 -15.48 1.30
CA PHE A 639 13.86 -15.41 -0.04
C PHE A 639 13.36 -16.78 -0.51
N GLN A 640 14.11 -17.86 -0.28
CA GLN A 640 13.64 -19.22 -0.56
C GLN A 640 12.38 -19.58 0.24
N THR A 641 12.32 -19.19 1.52
CA THR A 641 11.14 -19.42 2.37
C THR A 641 9.93 -18.68 1.81
N ILE A 642 10.11 -17.40 1.48
CA ILE A 642 9.08 -16.56 0.86
C ILE A 642 8.59 -17.19 -0.45
N ALA A 643 9.51 -17.58 -1.33
CA ALA A 643 9.17 -18.25 -2.59
C ALA A 643 8.36 -19.52 -2.34
N SER A 644 8.80 -20.37 -1.43
CA SER A 644 8.15 -21.65 -1.11
C SER A 644 6.72 -21.45 -0.60
N GLN A 645 6.52 -20.43 0.25
CA GLN A 645 5.21 -20.04 0.77
C GLN A 645 4.29 -19.44 -0.31
N ASN A 646 4.84 -18.88 -1.39
CA ASN A 646 4.13 -18.06 -2.36
C ASN A 646 4.36 -18.48 -3.82
N GLY A 647 4.02 -19.72 -4.17
CA GLY A 647 4.08 -20.14 -5.59
C GLY A 647 5.36 -20.83 -6.03
N GLY A 648 6.32 -21.03 -5.12
CA GLY A 648 7.66 -21.51 -5.45
C GLY A 648 8.51 -20.44 -6.15
N ASN A 649 8.03 -19.20 -6.20
CA ASN A 649 8.63 -18.10 -6.92
C ASN A 649 8.37 -16.76 -6.22
N ARG A 650 9.06 -15.71 -6.68
CA ARG A 650 8.94 -14.32 -6.22
C ARG A 650 8.76 -13.40 -7.43
N ARG A 651 8.06 -13.86 -8.47
CA ARG A 651 7.88 -13.11 -9.72
C ARG A 651 7.19 -11.78 -9.47
N ALA A 652 7.55 -10.76 -10.23
CA ALA A 652 6.88 -9.45 -10.22
C ALA A 652 5.34 -9.58 -10.15
N GLY A 653 4.75 -8.76 -9.29
CA GLY A 653 3.32 -8.73 -8.98
C GLY A 653 2.74 -9.97 -8.28
N SER A 654 3.55 -10.99 -7.95
CA SER A 654 3.10 -12.11 -7.12
C SER A 654 3.11 -11.76 -5.63
N SER A 655 2.41 -12.56 -4.83
CA SER A 655 2.50 -12.54 -3.37
C SER A 655 3.94 -12.75 -2.86
N GLY A 656 4.73 -13.57 -3.54
CA GLY A 656 6.14 -13.81 -3.22
C GLY A 656 7.02 -12.58 -3.42
N TYR A 657 6.75 -11.79 -4.48
CA TYR A 657 7.42 -10.50 -4.67
C TYR A 657 7.05 -9.52 -3.57
N THR A 658 5.75 -9.34 -3.29
CA THR A 658 5.27 -8.42 -2.26
C THR A 658 5.85 -8.74 -0.88
N ALA A 659 5.91 -10.02 -0.51
CA ALA A 659 6.53 -10.46 0.74
C ALA A 659 8.05 -10.23 0.76
N SER A 660 8.74 -10.39 -0.38
CA SER A 660 10.16 -10.07 -0.50
C SER A 660 10.43 -8.58 -0.31
N LEU A 661 9.59 -7.73 -0.91
CA LEU A 661 9.69 -6.28 -0.79
C LEU A 661 9.47 -5.81 0.65
N ALA A 662 8.45 -6.35 1.32
CA ALA A 662 8.18 -6.06 2.73
C ALA A 662 9.36 -6.47 3.64
N TYR A 663 10.01 -7.60 3.37
CA TYR A 663 11.18 -8.07 4.11
C TYR A 663 12.37 -7.11 3.99
N VAL A 664 12.74 -6.74 2.75
CA VAL A 664 13.86 -5.82 2.48
C VAL A 664 13.58 -4.46 3.09
N LYS A 665 12.37 -3.92 2.90
CA LYS A 665 11.93 -2.65 3.48
C LYS A 665 12.07 -2.63 5.00
N GLY A 666 11.56 -3.66 5.69
CA GLY A 666 11.60 -3.72 7.15
C GLY A 666 13.03 -3.72 7.70
N LYS A 667 13.96 -4.42 7.03
CA LYS A 667 15.38 -4.43 7.41
C LYS A 667 16.04 -3.07 7.24
N LEU A 668 15.80 -2.39 6.13
CA LEU A 668 16.39 -1.07 5.84
C LEU A 668 15.84 0.02 6.75
N GLN A 669 14.53 0.02 7.01
CA GLN A 669 13.90 0.96 7.96
C GLN A 669 14.45 0.77 9.37
N ALA A 670 14.61 -0.48 9.82
CA ALA A 670 15.24 -0.77 11.11
C ALA A 670 16.70 -0.33 11.19
N ALA A 671 17.40 -0.28 10.05
CA ALA A 671 18.79 0.19 9.94
C ALA A 671 18.92 1.72 9.77
N GLY A 672 17.81 2.46 9.79
CA GLY A 672 17.83 3.93 9.74
C GLY A 672 17.82 4.54 8.35
N TYR A 673 17.59 3.76 7.29
CA TYR A 673 17.43 4.29 5.93
C TYR A 673 16.12 5.08 5.77
N THR A 674 16.15 6.09 4.92
CA THR A 674 14.92 6.69 4.39
C THR A 674 14.43 5.84 3.22
N VAL A 675 13.36 5.07 3.44
CA VAL A 675 12.85 4.11 2.46
C VAL A 675 11.56 4.62 1.81
N SER A 676 11.50 4.55 0.49
CA SER A 676 10.33 4.90 -0.32
C SER A 676 9.96 3.75 -1.28
N GLU A 677 8.67 3.62 -1.55
CA GLU A 677 8.14 2.68 -2.54
C GLU A 677 7.61 3.46 -3.74
N GLN A 678 8.06 3.11 -4.94
CA GLN A 678 7.58 3.70 -6.19
C GLN A 678 6.77 2.66 -6.95
N THR A 679 5.46 2.86 -7.06
CA THR A 679 4.59 1.95 -7.81
C THR A 679 4.85 2.05 -9.30
N CYS A 680 5.29 0.94 -9.92
CA CYS A 680 5.44 0.83 -11.36
C CYS A 680 4.09 0.54 -12.02
N THR A 681 3.32 1.59 -12.29
CA THR A 681 1.98 1.47 -12.92
C THR A 681 2.03 1.01 -14.36
N THR A 682 3.17 1.21 -15.04
CA THR A 682 3.38 0.82 -16.44
C THR A 682 3.97 -0.59 -16.60
N CYS A 683 4.23 -1.29 -15.48
CA CYS A 683 4.77 -2.64 -15.52
C CYS A 683 3.67 -3.65 -15.91
N THR A 684 4.02 -4.69 -16.67
CA THR A 684 3.18 -5.85 -17.01
C THR A 684 2.55 -6.47 -15.77
N TYR A 685 3.33 -6.55 -14.70
CA TYR A 685 2.87 -6.89 -13.35
C TYR A 685 3.05 -5.65 -12.46
N PRO A 686 1.97 -4.90 -12.16
CA PRO A 686 2.04 -3.75 -11.27
C PRO A 686 2.64 -4.17 -9.91
N GLY A 687 3.66 -3.45 -9.48
CA GLY A 687 4.42 -3.72 -8.26
C GLY A 687 5.31 -2.54 -7.90
N ASN A 688 5.74 -2.46 -6.65
CA ASN A 688 6.55 -1.36 -6.18
C ASN A 688 8.04 -1.64 -6.42
N ASN A 689 8.78 -0.65 -6.91
CA ASN A 689 10.22 -0.55 -6.70
C ASN A 689 10.47 -0.11 -5.26
N LEU A 690 11.58 -0.53 -4.65
CA LEU A 690 12.01 -0.06 -3.33
C LEU A 690 13.27 0.81 -3.49
N ILE A 691 13.25 2.01 -2.93
CA ILE A 691 14.39 2.95 -2.96
C ILE A 691 14.75 3.30 -1.51
N ALA A 692 16.02 3.13 -1.15
CA ALA A 692 16.51 3.40 0.21
C ALA A 692 17.73 4.33 0.19
N ASP A 693 17.57 5.49 0.80
CA ASP A 693 18.61 6.52 0.93
C ASP A 693 19.27 6.44 2.31
N TRP A 694 20.61 6.35 2.31
CA TRP A 694 21.39 6.42 3.55
C TRP A 694 21.39 7.86 4.08
N PRO A 695 21.06 8.12 5.36
CA PRO A 695 21.16 9.45 5.96
C PRO A 695 22.63 9.90 6.07
N GLY A 696 23.16 10.48 4.98
CA GLY A 696 24.51 11.05 4.94
C GLY A 696 25.01 11.30 3.51
N GLY A 697 25.97 12.21 3.39
CA GLY A 697 26.63 12.58 2.14
C GLY A 697 25.82 13.57 1.28
N PRO A 698 26.50 14.28 0.37
CA PRO A 698 25.88 15.32 -0.47
C PRO A 698 24.95 14.71 -1.54
N SER A 699 23.68 15.10 -1.50
CA SER A 699 22.61 14.54 -2.35
C SER A 699 22.74 14.87 -3.85
N ASP A 700 23.48 15.92 -4.20
CA ASP A 700 23.82 16.30 -5.58
C ASP A 700 24.94 15.43 -6.19
N SER A 701 25.51 14.53 -5.38
CA SER A 701 26.53 13.55 -5.75
C SER A 701 26.18 12.19 -5.19
N THR A 702 25.27 11.50 -5.88
CA THR A 702 24.77 10.17 -5.50
C THR A 702 25.51 9.05 -6.24
N VAL A 703 25.95 8.04 -5.49
CA VAL A 703 26.34 6.73 -6.02
C VAL A 703 25.22 5.75 -5.69
N MET A 704 24.69 5.10 -6.72
CA MET A 704 23.53 4.24 -6.59
C MET A 704 23.92 2.78 -6.82
N PHE A 705 23.35 1.88 -6.03
CA PHE A 705 23.55 0.44 -6.09
C PHE A 705 22.19 -0.23 -6.21
N GLY A 706 22.02 -1.18 -7.14
CA GLY A 706 20.72 -1.80 -7.36
C GLY A 706 20.79 -3.24 -7.85
N ALA A 707 19.66 -3.91 -7.68
CA ALA A 707 19.39 -5.28 -8.09
C ALA A 707 17.89 -5.39 -8.37
N HIS A 708 17.44 -6.29 -9.24
CA HIS A 708 16.02 -6.63 -9.26
C HIS A 708 15.68 -7.60 -8.12
N LEU A 709 14.45 -7.49 -7.64
CA LEU A 709 13.97 -8.30 -6.53
C LEU A 709 13.13 -9.47 -6.99
N ASP A 710 12.52 -9.40 -8.17
CA ASP A 710 11.71 -10.48 -8.69
C ASP A 710 12.52 -11.69 -9.14
N SER A 711 11.86 -12.84 -9.19
CA SER A 711 12.31 -14.04 -9.90
C SER A 711 11.48 -14.28 -11.16
N VAL A 712 11.77 -15.33 -11.91
CA VAL A 712 10.80 -15.89 -12.88
C VAL A 712 9.68 -16.68 -12.21
N SER A 713 8.56 -16.91 -12.90
CA SER A 713 7.51 -17.82 -12.42
C SER A 713 7.92 -19.29 -12.39
N ALA A 714 9.00 -19.66 -13.10
CA ALA A 714 9.49 -21.02 -13.19
C ALA A 714 10.26 -21.52 -11.96
N GLY A 715 10.66 -20.63 -11.05
CA GLY A 715 11.47 -21.01 -9.89
C GLY A 715 11.68 -19.90 -8.87
N PRO A 716 12.34 -20.21 -7.75
CA PRO A 716 12.49 -19.29 -6.62
C PRO A 716 13.45 -18.14 -6.91
N GLY A 717 14.30 -18.30 -7.93
CA GLY A 717 15.23 -17.26 -8.37
C GLY A 717 16.24 -16.91 -7.29
N ILE A 718 16.88 -17.91 -6.68
CA ILE A 718 17.80 -17.65 -5.57
C ILE A 718 19.14 -17.14 -6.06
N ASN A 719 19.63 -17.61 -7.20
CA ASN A 719 20.73 -16.93 -7.86
C ASN A 719 20.21 -15.73 -8.67
N ASP A 720 19.05 -15.89 -9.35
CA ASP A 720 18.45 -14.89 -10.24
C ASP A 720 17.03 -14.43 -9.80
N ASN A 721 16.88 -13.36 -9.01
CA ASN A 721 17.97 -12.57 -8.42
C ASN A 721 17.87 -12.41 -6.90
N GLY A 722 17.86 -13.55 -6.22
CA GLY A 722 18.09 -13.59 -4.78
C GLY A 722 19.52 -13.17 -4.42
N SER A 723 20.52 -13.58 -5.20
CA SER A 723 21.95 -13.41 -4.88
C SER A 723 22.39 -11.95 -4.87
N GLY A 724 22.06 -11.19 -5.91
CA GLY A 724 22.32 -9.76 -5.98
C GLY A 724 21.51 -8.99 -4.95
N SER A 725 20.20 -9.28 -4.83
CA SER A 725 19.32 -8.66 -3.82
C SER A 725 19.80 -8.86 -2.38
N ALA A 726 20.20 -10.08 -2.01
CA ALA A 726 20.70 -10.40 -0.68
C ALA A 726 22.05 -9.76 -0.40
N THR A 727 22.95 -9.78 -1.39
CA THR A 727 24.27 -9.13 -1.31
C THR A 727 24.12 -7.63 -1.09
N LEU A 728 23.22 -7.00 -1.84
CA LEU A 728 22.93 -5.57 -1.75
C LEU A 728 22.34 -5.20 -0.38
N LEU A 729 21.42 -6.03 0.13
CA LEU A 729 20.80 -5.82 1.44
C LEU A 729 21.84 -5.89 2.56
N GLU A 730 22.69 -6.91 2.59
CA GLU A 730 23.69 -7.03 3.65
C GLU A 730 24.72 -5.89 3.59
N ASN A 731 25.14 -5.47 2.39
CA ASN A 731 26.00 -4.31 2.22
C ASN A 731 25.38 -3.02 2.78
N ALA A 732 24.08 -2.81 2.58
CA ALA A 732 23.36 -1.69 3.18
C ALA A 732 23.33 -1.80 4.72
N LEU A 733 23.06 -2.99 5.26
CA LEU A 733 23.05 -3.20 6.71
C LEU A 733 24.43 -2.98 7.34
N VAL A 734 25.51 -3.40 6.68
CA VAL A 734 26.90 -3.15 7.13
C VAL A 734 27.28 -1.68 7.00
N LEU A 735 26.88 -0.98 5.93
CA LEU A 735 27.07 0.48 5.83
C LEU A 735 26.43 1.20 7.01
N ALA A 736 25.19 0.83 7.36
CA ALA A 736 24.50 1.40 8.50
C ALA A 736 25.17 1.08 9.83
N GLN A 737 25.66 -0.15 9.99
CA GLN A 737 26.37 -0.59 11.19
C GLN A 737 27.70 0.17 11.37
N GLN A 738 28.45 0.40 10.30
CA GLN A 738 29.75 1.08 10.35
C GLN A 738 29.63 2.61 10.40
N ASN A 739 28.55 3.16 9.82
CA ASN A 739 28.26 4.60 9.76
C ASN A 739 29.51 5.45 9.42
N PRO A 740 30.20 5.15 8.30
CA PRO A 740 31.44 5.82 7.96
C PRO A 740 31.19 7.25 7.45
N ALA A 741 32.25 8.06 7.39
CA ALA A 741 32.16 9.40 6.83
C ALA A 741 31.93 9.35 5.30
N MET A 742 30.76 9.82 4.88
CA MET A 742 30.32 9.77 3.49
C MET A 742 30.83 10.98 2.70
N THR A 743 31.60 10.75 1.64
CA THR A 743 32.01 11.77 0.66
C THR A 743 30.99 11.97 -0.45
N LYS A 744 30.08 10.99 -0.64
CA LYS A 744 28.97 11.01 -1.58
C LYS A 744 27.72 10.41 -0.94
N HIS A 745 26.56 10.80 -1.43
CA HIS A 745 25.32 10.17 -1.01
C HIS A 745 25.23 8.75 -1.59
N VAL A 746 24.70 7.80 -0.82
CA VAL A 746 24.53 6.41 -1.24
C VAL A 746 23.04 6.06 -1.26
N ARG A 747 22.60 5.55 -2.40
CA ARG A 747 21.23 5.09 -2.64
C ARG A 747 21.23 3.62 -3.02
N PHE A 748 20.35 2.84 -2.40
CA PHE A 748 20.09 1.45 -2.76
C PHE A 748 18.73 1.33 -3.44
N ALA A 749 18.58 0.40 -4.39
CA ALA A 749 17.29 0.13 -5.02
C ALA A 749 17.07 -1.34 -5.36
N TRP A 750 15.79 -1.73 -5.26
CA TRP A 750 15.28 -3.03 -5.66
C TRP A 750 14.17 -2.87 -6.70
N TRP A 751 14.37 -3.44 -7.88
CA TRP A 751 13.49 -3.22 -9.04
C TRP A 751 12.43 -4.31 -9.20
N ASN A 752 11.26 -3.90 -9.64
CA ASN A 752 10.16 -4.78 -10.05
C ASN A 752 10.22 -5.08 -11.56
N GLY A 753 10.05 -6.34 -11.94
CA GLY A 753 9.76 -6.71 -13.32
C GLY A 753 10.94 -6.53 -14.26
N GLU A 754 12.15 -6.80 -13.77
CA GLU A 754 13.34 -6.92 -14.61
C GLU A 754 13.13 -8.02 -15.66
N GLU A 755 12.58 -9.14 -15.20
CA GLU A 755 12.32 -10.37 -15.95
C GLU A 755 11.27 -10.18 -17.06
N GLN A 756 10.63 -9.01 -17.08
CA GLN A 756 9.65 -8.58 -18.08
C GLN A 756 10.19 -7.44 -18.97
N GLY A 757 11.51 -7.23 -18.97
CA GLY A 757 12.18 -6.23 -19.80
C GLY A 757 12.50 -4.94 -19.05
N LEU A 758 13.12 -5.05 -17.87
CA LEU A 758 13.70 -3.94 -17.11
C LEU A 758 12.68 -2.89 -16.68
N GLN A 759 11.43 -3.30 -16.47
CA GLN A 759 10.31 -2.36 -16.46
C GLN A 759 10.37 -1.42 -15.25
N GLY A 760 10.75 -1.93 -14.08
CA GLY A 760 10.89 -1.15 -12.85
C GLY A 760 11.99 -0.10 -12.94
N SER A 761 13.20 -0.48 -13.33
CA SER A 761 14.33 0.46 -13.49
C SER A 761 14.08 1.47 -14.61
N LYS A 762 13.48 1.05 -15.73
CA LYS A 762 13.08 1.94 -16.82
C LYS A 762 12.04 2.96 -16.37
N HIS A 763 11.05 2.52 -15.59
CA HIS A 763 10.03 3.40 -15.02
C HIS A 763 10.64 4.45 -14.10
N TYR A 764 11.58 4.06 -13.23
CA TYR A 764 12.32 4.98 -12.37
C TYR A 764 13.08 6.04 -13.18
N VAL A 765 13.93 5.62 -14.11
CA VAL A 765 14.78 6.53 -14.90
C VAL A 765 13.94 7.52 -15.73
N ASN A 766 12.81 7.08 -16.28
CA ASN A 766 11.92 7.94 -17.07
C ASN A 766 11.26 9.07 -16.25
N GLN A 767 11.16 8.92 -14.93
CA GLN A 767 10.59 9.95 -14.05
C GLN A 767 11.64 10.95 -13.56
N LEU A 768 12.93 10.69 -13.75
CA LEU A 768 13.98 11.59 -13.30
C LEU A 768 14.04 12.85 -14.17
N THR A 769 13.99 14.00 -13.52
CA THR A 769 14.35 15.29 -14.14
C THR A 769 15.82 15.31 -14.55
N SER A 770 16.21 16.24 -15.42
CA SER A 770 17.62 16.39 -15.84
C SER A 770 18.57 16.65 -14.66
N ALA A 771 18.11 17.38 -13.65
CA ALA A 771 18.87 17.63 -12.42
C ALA A 771 19.07 16.36 -11.60
N GLN A 772 18.00 15.57 -11.40
CA GLN A 772 18.08 14.30 -10.68
C GLN A 772 18.96 13.27 -11.40
N ARG A 773 18.90 13.19 -12.74
CA ARG A 773 19.81 12.34 -13.51
C ARG A 773 21.27 12.75 -13.33
N SER A 774 21.55 14.05 -13.36
CA SER A 774 22.91 14.58 -13.19
C SER A 774 23.45 14.39 -11.77
N ALA A 775 22.57 14.25 -10.77
CA ALA A 775 22.95 13.97 -9.39
C ALA A 775 23.44 12.52 -9.21
N ILE A 776 22.89 11.56 -9.96
CA ILE A 776 23.33 10.15 -9.96
C ILE A 776 24.61 10.05 -10.80
N LYS A 777 25.76 9.95 -10.13
CA LYS A 777 27.07 9.91 -10.80
C LYS A 777 27.37 8.54 -11.40
N THR A 778 26.93 7.48 -10.72
CA THR A 778 27.13 6.10 -11.19
C THR A 778 26.05 5.20 -10.61
N TYR A 779 25.58 4.25 -11.42
CA TYR A 779 24.70 3.16 -10.99
C TYR A 779 25.43 1.82 -11.10
N TYR A 780 25.56 1.10 -9.98
CA TYR A 780 26.16 -0.23 -9.91
C TYR A 780 25.07 -1.30 -9.80
N ASN A 781 25.09 -2.26 -10.71
CA ASN A 781 24.06 -3.29 -10.81
C ASN A 781 24.55 -4.66 -10.37
N PHE A 782 23.73 -5.37 -9.61
CA PHE A 782 24.03 -6.72 -9.11
C PHE A 782 22.85 -7.63 -9.40
N ASP A 783 23.04 -8.39 -10.46
CA ASP A 783 22.12 -9.41 -10.92
C ASP A 783 22.56 -10.74 -10.30
N MET A 784 22.92 -11.73 -11.11
CA MET A 784 23.47 -13.00 -10.67
C MET A 784 24.94 -12.91 -10.20
N VAL A 785 25.15 -12.93 -8.89
CA VAL A 785 26.49 -12.82 -8.26
C VAL A 785 26.97 -14.10 -7.58
N ALA A 786 26.28 -15.23 -7.75
CA ALA A 786 26.65 -16.48 -7.07
C ALA A 786 26.43 -17.78 -7.90
N SER A 787 26.56 -17.71 -9.22
CA SER A 787 26.33 -18.85 -10.11
C SER A 787 27.17 -20.08 -9.74
N ALA A 788 26.53 -21.25 -9.72
CA ALA A 788 27.12 -22.51 -9.24
C ALA A 788 28.45 -22.87 -9.94
N ASN A 789 28.53 -22.64 -11.27
CA ASN A 789 29.72 -22.80 -12.09
C ASN A 789 30.25 -21.41 -12.54
N GLY A 790 30.16 -20.40 -11.69
CA GLY A 790 30.34 -18.99 -12.05
C GLY A 790 31.72 -18.59 -12.56
N GLY A 791 31.75 -17.53 -13.37
CA GLY A 791 32.96 -16.78 -13.72
C GLY A 791 33.08 -15.48 -12.91
N TYR A 792 34.07 -14.65 -13.22
CA TYR A 792 34.24 -13.33 -12.61
C TYR A 792 34.15 -12.26 -13.70
N PHE A 793 33.00 -11.62 -13.81
CA PHE A 793 32.73 -10.61 -14.83
C PHE A 793 32.47 -9.23 -14.23
N ILE A 794 32.75 -8.19 -15.03
CA ILE A 794 32.38 -6.81 -14.73
C ILE A 794 31.59 -6.25 -15.93
N ASN A 795 30.48 -5.56 -15.65
CA ASN A 795 29.73 -4.81 -16.66
C ASN A 795 30.50 -3.53 -17.02
N ASN A 796 30.69 -3.26 -18.31
CA ASN A 796 31.44 -2.10 -18.81
C ASN A 796 32.87 -2.05 -18.23
N LEU A 797 33.62 -3.15 -18.33
CA LEU A 797 34.93 -3.40 -17.72
C LEU A 797 36.01 -2.35 -18.04
N ASN A 798 35.85 -1.60 -19.13
CA ASN A 798 36.79 -0.54 -19.54
C ASN A 798 36.32 0.87 -19.18
N SER A 799 35.21 1.01 -18.44
CA SER A 799 34.67 2.30 -18.01
C SER A 799 35.36 2.82 -16.74
N ALA A 800 35.29 4.13 -16.50
CA ALA A 800 35.75 4.73 -15.24
C ALA A 800 35.00 4.16 -14.01
N ALA A 801 33.73 3.78 -14.17
CA ALA A 801 32.92 3.18 -13.11
C ALA A 801 33.47 1.80 -12.69
N SER A 802 34.07 1.03 -13.60
CA SER A 802 34.56 -0.32 -13.32
C SER A 802 35.91 -0.39 -12.57
N VAL A 803 36.63 0.72 -12.44
CA VAL A 803 37.97 0.78 -11.85
C VAL A 803 38.06 0.12 -10.45
N PRO A 804 37.24 0.51 -9.45
CA PRO A 804 37.31 -0.11 -8.13
C PRO A 804 36.99 -1.61 -8.16
N MET A 805 36.14 -2.04 -9.08
CA MET A 805 35.74 -3.44 -9.21
C MET A 805 36.89 -4.30 -9.74
N LYS A 806 37.63 -3.77 -10.73
CA LYS A 806 38.81 -4.41 -11.29
C LYS A 806 39.96 -4.48 -10.29
N GLU A 807 40.16 -3.43 -9.51
CA GLU A 807 41.12 -3.41 -8.40
C GLU A 807 40.85 -4.55 -7.42
N TYR A 808 39.59 -4.69 -6.99
CA TYR A 808 39.19 -5.71 -6.05
C TYR A 808 39.44 -7.14 -6.59
N TRP A 809 39.01 -7.44 -7.81
CA TRP A 809 39.30 -8.76 -8.40
C TRP A 809 40.79 -9.04 -8.56
N THR A 810 41.57 -8.04 -8.97
CA THR A 810 43.02 -8.16 -9.09
C THR A 810 43.67 -8.45 -7.74
N SER A 811 43.15 -7.87 -6.66
CA SER A 811 43.66 -8.11 -5.30
C SER A 811 43.50 -9.57 -4.84
N LEU A 812 42.51 -10.28 -5.40
CA LEU A 812 42.28 -11.72 -5.18
C LEU A 812 43.03 -12.62 -6.18
N GLY A 813 43.86 -12.05 -7.05
CA GLY A 813 44.52 -12.78 -8.14
C GLY A 813 43.57 -13.23 -9.25
N LEU A 814 42.36 -12.65 -9.31
CA LEU A 814 41.35 -12.97 -10.32
C LEU A 814 41.43 -11.96 -11.46
N ALA A 815 41.57 -12.44 -12.69
CA ALA A 815 41.47 -11.60 -13.88
C ALA A 815 40.01 -11.59 -14.36
N PRO A 816 39.26 -10.46 -14.26
CA PRO A 816 37.88 -10.41 -14.73
C PRO A 816 37.78 -10.30 -16.25
N GLU A 817 36.61 -10.62 -16.79
CA GLU A 817 36.24 -10.39 -18.19
C GLU A 817 35.00 -9.48 -18.30
N GLU A 818 34.77 -8.91 -19.48
CA GLU A 818 33.55 -8.15 -19.76
C GLU A 818 32.33 -9.07 -19.66
N ASN A 819 31.28 -8.62 -18.97
CA ASN A 819 30.01 -9.34 -18.93
C ASN A 819 29.24 -9.18 -20.26
N VAL A 820 29.66 -9.92 -21.28
CA VAL A 820 29.01 -9.89 -22.60
C VAL A 820 27.57 -10.43 -22.53
N GLU A 821 27.30 -11.43 -21.68
CA GLU A 821 25.98 -12.05 -21.57
C GLU A 821 24.92 -11.08 -21.02
N GLY A 822 25.29 -10.19 -20.10
CA GLY A 822 24.38 -9.22 -19.47
C GLY A 822 24.14 -7.93 -20.25
N GLN A 823 24.84 -7.69 -21.37
CA GLN A 823 24.71 -6.42 -22.11
C GLN A 823 23.28 -6.20 -22.62
N GLY A 824 22.66 -5.09 -22.19
CA GLY A 824 21.30 -4.72 -22.57
C GLY A 824 20.20 -5.54 -21.91
N ARG A 825 20.55 -6.37 -20.91
CA ARG A 825 19.67 -7.39 -20.34
C ARG A 825 19.48 -7.29 -18.84
N SER A 826 20.03 -6.28 -18.18
CA SER A 826 19.86 -6.07 -16.74
C SER A 826 19.63 -4.58 -16.45
N ASP A 827 19.25 -4.25 -15.22
CA ASP A 827 18.73 -2.93 -14.86
C ASP A 827 19.67 -1.76 -15.16
N ASP A 828 20.98 -2.00 -15.23
CA ASP A 828 21.93 -0.96 -15.61
C ASP A 828 21.69 -0.40 -17.01
N TYR A 829 21.12 -1.18 -17.92
CA TYR A 829 20.81 -0.69 -19.26
C TYR A 829 19.82 0.47 -19.24
N SER A 830 18.81 0.46 -18.35
CA SER A 830 17.87 1.58 -18.19
C SER A 830 18.59 2.88 -17.81
N PHE A 831 19.62 2.78 -16.95
CA PHE A 831 20.45 3.91 -16.52
C PHE A 831 21.40 4.38 -17.63
N GLN A 832 21.99 3.45 -18.39
CA GLN A 832 22.82 3.78 -19.56
C GLN A 832 22.02 4.59 -20.60
N GLN A 833 20.77 4.17 -20.89
CA GLN A 833 19.87 4.90 -21.79
C GLN A 833 19.48 6.28 -21.24
N GLY A 834 19.48 6.44 -19.90
CA GLY A 834 19.30 7.71 -19.21
C GLY A 834 20.53 8.63 -19.22
N GLY A 835 21.67 8.20 -19.77
CA GLY A 835 22.93 8.93 -19.76
C GLY A 835 23.72 8.83 -18.46
N ILE A 836 23.38 7.88 -17.59
CA ILE A 836 24.05 7.64 -16.30
C ILE A 836 25.11 6.55 -16.50
N ALA A 837 26.33 6.79 -16.00
CA ALA A 837 27.41 5.81 -16.07
C ALA A 837 27.08 4.56 -15.23
N THR A 838 27.38 3.36 -15.75
CA THR A 838 27.08 2.11 -15.03
C THR A 838 28.22 1.11 -15.02
N SER A 839 28.24 0.26 -13.99
CA SER A 839 29.05 -0.96 -13.92
C SER A 839 28.37 -1.97 -12.99
N GLY A 840 28.99 -3.10 -12.68
CA GLY A 840 28.33 -4.20 -11.95
C GLY A 840 29.19 -5.46 -11.90
N TYR A 841 28.95 -6.35 -10.93
CA TYR A 841 29.53 -7.69 -10.93
C TYR A 841 28.52 -8.68 -11.52
N ALA A 842 29.05 -9.70 -12.19
CA ALA A 842 28.26 -10.84 -12.61
C ALA A 842 29.09 -12.12 -12.53
N THR A 843 28.41 -13.24 -12.33
CA THR A 843 29.02 -14.57 -12.32
C THR A 843 28.59 -15.44 -13.50
N GLY A 844 27.83 -14.86 -14.43
CA GLY A 844 27.34 -15.50 -15.66
C GLY A 844 26.04 -16.26 -15.45
N ALA A 845 25.27 -16.45 -16.52
CA ALA A 845 23.94 -17.05 -16.48
C ALA A 845 23.92 -18.35 -17.33
N SER A 846 23.21 -18.33 -18.46
CA SER A 846 23.02 -19.47 -19.35
C SER A 846 24.22 -19.81 -20.24
N ALA A 847 25.15 -18.87 -20.44
CA ALA A 847 26.30 -19.04 -21.32
C ALA A 847 27.23 -20.17 -20.83
N THR A 848 27.88 -20.85 -21.78
CA THR A 848 28.78 -21.98 -21.49
C THR A 848 30.18 -21.53 -21.09
N LYS A 849 30.68 -22.04 -19.98
CA LYS A 849 32.06 -21.82 -19.54
C LYS A 849 33.04 -22.53 -20.48
N THR A 850 33.98 -21.77 -21.04
CA THR A 850 35.03 -22.30 -21.91
C THR A 850 36.12 -23.03 -21.10
N SER A 851 36.91 -23.87 -21.77
CA SER A 851 38.07 -24.53 -21.14
C SER A 851 39.10 -23.52 -20.61
N ALA A 852 39.29 -22.39 -21.29
CA ALA A 852 40.18 -21.32 -20.82
C ALA A 852 39.66 -20.68 -19.53
N GLN A 853 38.36 -20.38 -19.45
CA GLN A 853 37.73 -19.83 -18.24
C GLN A 853 37.69 -20.84 -17.10
N ALA A 854 37.52 -22.14 -17.37
CA ALA A 854 37.62 -23.18 -16.35
C ALA A 854 39.04 -23.34 -15.79
N ALA A 855 40.07 -23.25 -16.63
CA ALA A 855 41.46 -23.22 -16.18
C ALA A 855 41.77 -21.95 -15.34
N LYS A 856 41.14 -20.83 -15.69
CA LYS A 856 41.35 -19.51 -15.07
C LYS A 856 40.64 -19.33 -13.73
N TRP A 857 39.39 -19.80 -13.61
CA TRP A 857 38.52 -19.53 -12.47
C TRP A 857 38.03 -20.80 -11.75
N GLY A 858 38.38 -21.98 -12.26
CA GLY A 858 37.82 -23.25 -11.80
C GLY A 858 36.44 -23.55 -12.41
N GLY A 859 35.83 -24.63 -11.93
CA GLY A 859 34.55 -25.13 -12.43
C GLY A 859 34.70 -26.14 -13.59
N THR A 860 33.59 -26.41 -14.27
CA THR A 860 33.53 -27.42 -15.34
C THR A 860 33.39 -26.75 -16.70
N ALA A 861 34.36 -26.97 -17.59
CA ALA A 861 34.29 -26.54 -18.98
C ALA A 861 33.15 -27.25 -19.72
N GLY A 862 32.51 -26.56 -20.67
CA GLY A 862 31.40 -27.11 -21.45
C GLY A 862 30.07 -27.18 -20.72
N ARG A 863 29.98 -26.67 -19.48
CA ARG A 863 28.73 -26.46 -18.75
C ARG A 863 28.38 -24.97 -18.66
N SER A 864 27.11 -24.63 -18.54
CA SER A 864 26.68 -23.25 -18.30
C SER A 864 27.24 -22.70 -16.98
N TYR A 865 27.32 -21.39 -16.83
CA TYR A 865 27.68 -20.75 -15.56
C TYR A 865 26.64 -21.04 -14.49
N ASP A 866 25.36 -20.98 -14.85
CA ASP A 866 24.23 -21.40 -14.04
C ASP A 866 23.34 -22.40 -14.82
N PRO A 867 23.41 -23.70 -14.49
CA PRO A 867 22.55 -24.72 -15.08
C PRO A 867 21.06 -24.58 -14.71
N CYS A 868 20.74 -23.88 -13.63
CA CYS A 868 19.40 -23.69 -13.11
C CYS A 868 18.83 -22.29 -13.43
N TYR A 869 19.52 -21.48 -14.25
CA TYR A 869 19.01 -20.19 -14.72
C TYR A 869 17.56 -20.31 -15.24
N HIS A 870 16.68 -19.47 -14.71
CA HIS A 870 15.23 -19.46 -14.98
C HIS A 870 14.51 -20.81 -14.77
N GLN A 871 14.98 -21.63 -13.84
CA GLN A 871 14.42 -22.96 -13.57
C GLN A 871 14.09 -23.18 -12.10
N SER A 872 13.19 -24.14 -11.84
CA SER A 872 12.76 -24.51 -10.48
C SER A 872 13.88 -25.00 -9.56
N CYS A 873 15.02 -25.43 -10.11
CA CYS A 873 16.18 -25.86 -9.32
C CYS A 873 17.04 -24.71 -8.81
N ASP A 874 16.76 -23.45 -9.20
CA ASP A 874 17.46 -22.27 -8.71
C ASP A 874 17.06 -21.92 -7.27
N THR A 875 17.49 -22.77 -6.35
CA THR A 875 17.23 -22.76 -4.91
C THR A 875 18.49 -22.38 -4.15
N THR A 876 18.45 -22.33 -2.82
CA THR A 876 19.66 -22.15 -1.98
C THR A 876 20.75 -23.21 -2.21
N SER A 877 20.43 -24.35 -2.83
CA SER A 877 21.43 -25.35 -3.24
C SER A 877 22.17 -25.02 -4.54
N ASN A 878 21.69 -24.05 -5.32
CA ASN A 878 22.27 -23.60 -6.59
C ASN A 878 23.24 -22.40 -6.42
N ILE A 879 23.83 -22.25 -5.25
CA ILE A 879 24.65 -21.09 -4.90
C ILE A 879 26.11 -21.49 -4.68
N ASN A 880 27.02 -20.82 -5.37
CA ASN A 880 28.44 -20.92 -5.08
C ASN A 880 28.80 -19.95 -3.95
N ALA A 881 28.96 -20.47 -2.74
CA ALA A 881 29.26 -19.66 -1.56
C ALA A 881 30.53 -18.82 -1.71
N THR A 882 31.58 -19.34 -2.37
CA THR A 882 32.82 -18.59 -2.61
C THR A 882 32.62 -17.43 -3.58
N ALA A 883 31.81 -17.60 -4.63
CA ALA A 883 31.49 -16.50 -5.54
C ALA A 883 30.59 -15.44 -4.88
N LEU A 884 29.64 -15.88 -4.04
CA LEU A 884 28.77 -15.00 -3.26
C LEU A 884 29.56 -14.13 -2.28
N ASP A 885 30.40 -14.76 -1.44
CA ASP A 885 31.29 -14.13 -0.46
C ASP A 885 32.17 -13.05 -1.12
N ARG A 886 32.90 -13.47 -2.15
CA ARG A 886 33.75 -12.60 -2.96
C ARG A 886 32.97 -11.42 -3.55
N SER A 887 31.79 -11.66 -4.12
CA SER A 887 30.99 -10.60 -4.73
C SER A 887 30.48 -9.62 -3.69
N ALA A 888 30.04 -10.10 -2.52
CA ALA A 888 29.56 -9.26 -1.44
C ALA A 888 30.65 -8.32 -0.91
N ASP A 889 31.85 -8.83 -0.68
CA ASP A 889 33.04 -8.04 -0.35
C ASP A 889 33.42 -7.06 -1.46
N GLY A 890 33.24 -7.47 -2.73
CA GLY A 890 33.50 -6.60 -3.86
C GLY A 890 32.54 -5.43 -3.94
N VAL A 891 31.26 -5.64 -3.60
CA VAL A 891 30.27 -4.56 -3.50
C VAL A 891 30.67 -3.60 -2.40
N ALA A 892 31.07 -4.11 -1.24
CA ALA A 892 31.58 -3.30 -0.14
C ALA A 892 32.82 -2.49 -0.54
N TYR A 893 33.79 -3.13 -1.21
CA TYR A 893 34.97 -2.47 -1.75
C TYR A 893 34.61 -1.31 -2.67
N THR A 894 33.67 -1.54 -3.59
CA THR A 894 33.22 -0.53 -4.54
C THR A 894 32.51 0.63 -3.83
N LEU A 895 31.63 0.32 -2.87
CA LEU A 895 30.92 1.32 -2.07
C LEU A 895 31.91 2.20 -1.29
N TRP A 896 32.81 1.59 -0.52
CA TRP A 896 33.78 2.33 0.28
C TRP A 896 34.71 3.18 -0.58
N LYS A 897 35.24 2.64 -1.69
CA LYS A 897 36.12 3.41 -2.58
C LYS A 897 35.44 4.60 -3.25
N THR A 898 34.13 4.51 -3.52
CA THR A 898 33.43 5.54 -4.30
C THR A 898 32.72 6.59 -3.47
N ALA A 899 32.35 6.26 -2.23
CA ALA A 899 31.48 7.10 -1.41
C ALA A 899 31.95 7.32 0.03
N VAL A 900 33.02 6.67 0.50
CA VAL A 900 33.55 6.82 1.87
C VAL A 900 34.90 7.54 1.85
N GLY A 901 35.20 8.35 2.87
CA GLY A 901 36.49 9.04 2.99
C GLY A 901 36.87 9.44 4.42
N ALA A 902 38.09 9.96 4.59
CA ALA A 902 38.67 10.28 5.90
C ALA A 902 38.01 11.48 6.61
N THR A 903 37.37 12.38 5.85
CA THR A 903 36.66 13.55 6.37
C THR A 903 35.33 13.67 5.64
N ALA A 904 34.22 13.69 6.39
CA ALA A 904 32.93 14.05 5.81
C ALA A 904 33.02 15.49 5.26
N PRO A 905 32.38 15.79 4.12
CA PRO A 905 32.21 17.16 3.67
C PRO A 905 31.58 17.99 4.79
N ALA A 906 32.00 19.24 4.96
CA ALA A 906 31.37 20.13 5.93
C ALA A 906 29.86 20.21 5.66
N ASP A 907 29.06 20.22 6.72
CA ASP A 907 27.61 20.38 6.63
C ASP A 907 27.30 21.67 5.89
N ASP A 908 26.56 21.56 4.79
CA ASP A 908 26.24 22.69 3.91
C ASP A 908 24.86 22.53 3.28
N PHE A 909 24.26 23.66 2.88
CA PHE A 909 22.93 23.70 2.27
C PHE A 909 22.79 24.85 1.27
N SER A 910 21.72 24.84 0.49
CA SER A 910 21.31 25.98 -0.35
C SER A 910 20.00 26.58 0.12
N VAL A 911 19.74 27.84 -0.22
CA VAL A 911 18.49 28.57 0.06
C VAL A 911 17.97 29.20 -1.23
N SER A 912 16.68 29.03 -1.51
CA SER A 912 16.00 29.65 -2.65
C SER A 912 14.62 30.20 -2.24
N VAL A 913 14.10 31.18 -2.99
CA VAL A 913 12.79 31.79 -2.73
C VAL A 913 11.93 31.80 -3.99
N ASN A 914 10.64 31.47 -3.88
CA ASN A 914 9.68 31.48 -4.98
C ASN A 914 8.28 31.94 -4.52
N PRO A 915 7.68 32.99 -5.11
CA PRO A 915 8.25 33.87 -6.14
C PRO A 915 9.42 34.72 -5.62
N VAL A 916 10.33 35.16 -6.52
CA VAL A 916 11.50 36.01 -6.19
C VAL A 916 11.16 37.50 -5.97
N SER A 917 9.91 37.89 -6.21
CA SER A 917 9.42 39.24 -6.01
C SER A 917 7.95 39.25 -5.59
N GLY A 918 7.52 40.34 -4.96
CA GLY A 918 6.10 40.57 -4.66
C GLY A 918 5.79 42.04 -4.46
N ASN A 919 4.54 42.40 -4.75
CA ASN A 919 4.02 43.75 -4.70
C ASN A 919 3.04 43.89 -3.53
N VAL A 920 3.20 44.94 -2.74
CA VAL A 920 2.30 45.26 -1.62
C VAL A 920 1.95 46.74 -1.65
N GLN A 921 0.70 47.07 -1.36
CA GLN A 921 0.31 48.45 -1.04
C GLN A 921 0.62 48.75 0.43
N PRO A 922 0.79 50.02 0.84
CA PRO A 922 0.88 50.37 2.25
C PRO A 922 -0.30 49.78 3.04
N GLY A 923 -0.02 48.97 4.07
CA GLY A 923 -1.01 48.22 4.86
C GLY A 923 -1.26 46.77 4.40
N GLY A 924 -0.66 46.33 3.29
CA GLY A 924 -0.83 44.98 2.72
C GLY A 924 0.28 43.99 3.07
N SER A 925 0.15 42.74 2.58
CA SER A 925 1.15 41.68 2.72
C SER A 925 1.26 40.80 1.48
N ALA A 926 2.41 40.12 1.33
CA ALA A 926 2.69 39.14 0.29
C ALA A 926 3.36 37.90 0.90
N THR A 927 3.25 36.74 0.24
CA THR A 927 3.87 35.49 0.68
C THR A 927 4.78 34.89 -0.39
N ALA A 928 5.81 34.16 0.03
CA ALA A 928 6.69 33.37 -0.84
C ALA A 928 7.18 32.11 -0.11
N THR A 929 7.52 31.06 -0.86
CA THR A 929 8.08 29.83 -0.31
C THR A 929 9.61 29.92 -0.29
N VAL A 930 10.21 29.68 0.87
CA VAL A 930 11.66 29.54 1.04
C VAL A 930 11.98 28.05 1.09
N SER A 931 12.74 27.55 0.12
CA SER A 931 13.15 26.14 0.07
C SER A 931 14.63 26.00 0.42
N THR A 932 14.96 24.93 1.14
CA THR A 932 16.34 24.54 1.47
C THR A 932 16.68 23.17 0.91
N ALA A 933 17.95 22.92 0.58
CA ALA A 933 18.43 21.58 0.18
C ALA A 933 19.84 21.33 0.73
N THR A 934 20.09 20.13 1.25
CA THR A 934 21.43 19.73 1.75
C THR A 934 22.41 19.55 0.58
N THR A 935 23.47 20.37 0.57
CA THR A 935 24.51 20.39 -0.48
C THR A 935 25.84 19.82 0.01
N GLY A 936 26.02 19.63 1.32
CA GLY A 936 27.19 19.02 1.93
C GLY A 936 26.88 18.44 3.31
N GLY A 937 27.61 17.41 3.73
CA GLY A 937 27.49 16.82 5.07
C GLY A 937 26.10 16.27 5.41
N ALA A 938 25.67 16.42 6.67
CA ALA A 938 24.38 15.97 7.20
C ALA A 938 23.27 17.02 7.05
N ALA A 939 22.02 16.56 7.02
CA ALA A 939 20.87 17.46 7.11
C ALA A 939 20.89 18.22 8.45
N GLN A 940 20.69 19.53 8.38
CA GLN A 940 20.95 20.43 9.49
C GLN A 940 19.81 21.43 9.69
N SER A 941 19.64 21.86 10.95
CA SER A 941 18.63 22.87 11.28
C SER A 941 19.05 24.22 10.71
N VAL A 942 18.29 24.71 9.73
CA VAL A 942 18.49 26.00 9.08
C VAL A 942 17.50 26.99 9.70
N ARG A 943 18.01 28.00 10.39
CA ARG A 943 17.23 29.13 10.88
C ARG A 943 17.07 30.16 9.78
N LEU A 944 15.84 30.60 9.52
CA LEU A 944 15.54 31.57 8.47
C LEU A 944 15.37 32.97 9.08
N THR A 945 16.05 33.95 8.48
CA THR A 945 15.93 35.36 8.82
C THR A 945 15.85 36.21 7.55
N ALA A 946 15.39 37.44 7.68
CA ALA A 946 15.42 38.41 6.60
C ALA A 946 16.02 39.73 7.10
N SER A 947 16.79 40.39 6.25
CA SER A 947 17.34 41.73 6.47
C SER A 947 17.09 42.61 5.23
N GLY A 948 17.36 43.91 5.34
CA GLY A 948 17.12 44.87 4.25
C GLY A 948 15.66 45.34 4.13
N ALA A 949 14.79 45.00 5.08
CA ALA A 949 13.43 45.54 5.15
C ALA A 949 13.45 47.05 5.47
N PRO A 950 12.74 47.89 4.71
CA PRO A 950 12.64 49.33 5.01
C PRO A 950 11.78 49.58 6.25
N SER A 951 11.84 50.81 6.78
CA SER A 951 11.00 51.23 7.91
C SER A 951 9.52 51.00 7.60
N GLY A 952 8.82 50.30 8.48
CA GLY A 952 7.41 49.92 8.32
C GLY A 952 7.18 48.53 7.73
N VAL A 953 8.20 47.82 7.24
CA VAL A 953 8.07 46.45 6.72
C VAL A 953 8.48 45.42 7.77
N THR A 954 7.69 44.35 7.91
CA THR A 954 7.99 43.19 8.74
C THR A 954 8.05 41.92 7.90
N VAL A 955 8.96 41.01 8.24
CA VAL A 955 9.11 39.70 7.57
C VAL A 955 9.05 38.59 8.62
N SER A 956 8.27 37.55 8.35
CA SER A 956 8.12 36.38 9.23
C SER A 956 8.19 35.08 8.43
N PHE A 957 8.56 33.98 9.11
CA PHE A 957 8.70 32.66 8.52
C PHE A 957 7.91 31.63 9.34
N ALA A 958 7.18 30.74 8.65
CA ALA A 958 6.40 29.67 9.26
C ALA A 958 6.72 28.32 8.57
N PRO A 959 7.47 27.41 9.23
CA PRO A 959 8.19 27.61 10.49
C PRO A 959 9.42 28.54 10.34
N SER A 960 9.94 29.08 11.45
CA SER A 960 11.12 29.97 11.45
C SER A 960 12.46 29.24 11.35
N SER A 961 12.44 27.91 11.45
CA SER A 961 13.56 27.03 11.19
C SER A 961 13.06 25.73 10.56
N VAL A 962 13.84 25.21 9.61
CA VAL A 962 13.54 23.97 8.88
C VAL A 962 14.76 23.07 8.89
N GLN A 963 14.58 21.75 8.78
CA GLN A 963 15.71 20.88 8.43
C GLN A 963 16.07 21.09 6.96
N SER A 964 17.35 21.14 6.62
CA SER A 964 17.81 21.32 5.24
C SER A 964 17.24 20.19 4.36
N GLY A 965 16.55 20.58 3.28
CA GLY A 965 15.71 19.67 2.47
C GLY A 965 14.20 19.92 2.63
N SER A 966 13.79 20.76 3.58
CA SER A 966 12.40 21.21 3.78
C SER A 966 12.20 22.68 3.40
N SER A 967 10.96 23.16 3.48
CA SER A 967 10.58 24.53 3.10
C SER A 967 9.79 25.25 4.21
N ALA A 968 9.77 26.59 4.16
CA ALA A 968 8.95 27.45 5.02
C ALA A 968 8.22 28.52 4.20
N THR A 969 7.07 28.97 4.71
CA THR A 969 6.36 30.12 4.14
C THR A 969 6.95 31.41 4.72
N MET A 970 7.42 32.30 3.85
CA MET A 970 7.80 33.68 4.19
C MET A 970 6.62 34.63 3.96
N THR A 971 6.29 35.46 4.93
CA THR A 971 5.28 36.52 4.83
C THR A 971 5.94 37.88 5.01
N VAL A 972 5.75 38.78 4.05
CA VAL A 972 6.26 40.16 4.05
C VAL A 972 5.08 41.12 4.16
N SER A 973 5.03 41.93 5.21
CA SER A 973 3.94 42.87 5.48
C SER A 973 4.44 44.30 5.53
N ALA A 974 3.83 45.21 4.76
CA ALA A 974 4.15 46.64 4.76
C ALA A 974 3.12 47.42 5.57
N GLY A 975 3.57 48.20 6.55
CA GLY A 975 2.73 49.09 7.34
C GLY A 975 2.13 50.23 6.50
N ALA A 976 1.05 50.84 7.00
CA ALA A 976 0.27 51.85 6.27
C ALA A 976 1.04 53.14 5.89
N GLN A 977 2.20 53.38 6.53
CA GLN A 977 3.07 54.54 6.27
C GLN A 977 4.39 54.13 5.59
N THR A 978 4.50 52.89 5.11
CA THR A 978 5.69 52.43 4.41
C THR A 978 5.87 53.25 3.14
N ALA A 979 7.06 53.84 2.97
CA ALA A 979 7.37 54.61 1.79
C ALA A 979 7.29 53.74 0.52
N ALA A 980 6.89 54.38 -0.56
CA ALA A 980 6.86 53.75 -1.86
C ALA A 980 8.26 53.52 -2.40
N GLY A 981 8.47 52.39 -3.05
CA GLY A 981 9.73 52.05 -3.67
C GLY A 981 9.93 50.56 -3.84
N THR A 982 11.00 50.22 -4.54
CA THR A 982 11.48 48.84 -4.65
C THR A 982 12.58 48.63 -3.63
N TYR A 983 12.42 47.62 -2.79
CA TYR A 983 13.32 47.24 -1.70
C TYR A 983 13.82 45.82 -1.92
N THR A 984 15.12 45.62 -1.79
CA THR A 984 15.73 44.28 -1.86
C THR A 984 15.84 43.72 -0.45
N LEU A 985 15.05 42.68 -0.17
CA LEU A 985 15.18 41.91 1.06
C LEU A 985 16.22 40.80 0.85
N THR A 986 17.08 40.60 1.84
CA THR A 986 18.03 39.48 1.85
C THR A 986 17.49 38.40 2.78
N VAL A 987 17.08 37.26 2.23
CA VAL A 987 16.67 36.08 2.98
C VAL A 987 17.92 35.27 3.29
N THR A 988 18.16 35.03 4.58
CA THR A 988 19.35 34.33 5.08
C THR A 988 18.92 33.04 5.76
N GLY A 989 19.45 31.91 5.28
CA GLY A 989 19.44 30.67 6.04
C GLY A 989 20.74 30.52 6.81
N THR A 990 20.66 30.21 8.09
CA THR A 990 21.83 30.00 8.96
C THR A 990 21.75 28.61 9.61
N GLY A 991 22.70 27.76 9.27
CA GLY A 991 23.01 26.51 9.97
C GLY A 991 24.49 26.52 10.39
N THR A 992 25.23 25.45 10.12
CA THR A 992 26.71 25.39 10.19
C THR A 992 27.35 26.29 9.15
N ALA A 993 26.71 26.45 7.99
CA ALA A 993 27.03 27.43 6.95
C ALA A 993 25.93 28.52 6.88
N THR A 994 26.22 29.63 6.20
CA THR A 994 25.24 30.71 5.98
C THR A 994 25.11 30.99 4.50
N HIS A 995 23.88 30.93 3.99
CA HIS A 995 23.57 31.20 2.59
C HIS A 995 22.44 32.21 2.48
N THR A 996 22.49 33.00 1.40
CA THR A 996 21.54 34.09 1.17
C THR A 996 20.93 34.02 -0.21
N THR A 997 19.67 34.39 -0.32
CA THR A 997 19.00 34.71 -1.58
C THR A 997 18.28 36.05 -1.44
N THR A 998 17.96 36.70 -2.55
CA THR A 998 17.25 37.99 -2.54
C THR A 998 15.77 37.82 -2.86
N TYR A 999 14.96 38.73 -2.33
CA TYR A 999 13.55 38.91 -2.66
C TYR A 999 13.27 40.39 -2.93
N SER A 1000 12.72 40.71 -4.10
CA SER A 1000 12.40 42.09 -4.48
C SER A 1000 10.99 42.46 -4.01
N LEU A 1001 10.88 43.28 -2.98
CA LEU A 1001 9.62 43.86 -2.50
C LEU A 1001 9.34 45.18 -3.21
N VAL A 1002 8.17 45.30 -3.85
CA VAL A 1002 7.69 46.59 -4.37
C VAL A 1002 6.60 47.10 -3.43
N VAL A 1003 6.80 48.28 -2.84
CA VAL A 1003 5.79 49.00 -2.06
C VAL A 1003 5.22 50.11 -2.94
N GLY A 1004 3.92 50.06 -3.20
CA GLY A 1004 3.24 51.05 -4.02
C GLY A 1004 3.26 52.45 -3.41
N GLY A 1005 3.48 53.47 -4.26
CA GLY A 1005 3.26 54.88 -3.95
C GLY A 1005 2.43 55.54 -5.02
N GLY A 1006 1.55 56.45 -4.61
CA GLY A 1006 0.84 57.33 -5.54
C GLY A 1006 1.85 58.03 -6.45
N GLY A 1007 1.92 57.57 -7.70
CA GLY A 1007 2.92 57.96 -8.68
C GLY A 1007 2.27 58.61 -9.90
N SER A 1008 3.04 59.53 -10.49
CA SER A 1008 2.72 60.51 -11.53
C SER A 1008 2.49 59.93 -12.93
N CYS A 1009 1.76 58.82 -13.04
CA CYS A 1009 1.39 58.27 -14.34
C CYS A 1009 0.42 59.19 -15.08
N GLN A 1010 0.70 59.50 -16.34
CA GLN A 1010 -0.28 60.17 -17.20
C GLN A 1010 -1.27 59.10 -17.70
N PRO A 1011 -2.58 59.25 -17.45
CA PRO A 1011 -3.54 58.27 -17.90
C PRO A 1011 -3.48 58.07 -19.42
N ARG A 1012 -3.27 56.84 -19.87
CA ARG A 1012 -3.23 56.52 -21.31
C ARG A 1012 -3.59 55.07 -21.59
N GLN A 1013 -4.04 54.84 -22.82
CA GLN A 1013 -4.22 53.51 -23.38
C GLN A 1013 -2.88 52.96 -23.91
N VAL A 1014 -2.54 51.72 -23.57
CA VAL A 1014 -1.26 51.09 -23.93
C VAL A 1014 -1.38 50.15 -25.14
N VAL A 1015 -2.55 49.59 -25.40
CA VAL A 1015 -2.80 48.73 -26.58
C VAL A 1015 -2.99 49.61 -27.82
N ALA A 1016 -2.25 49.34 -28.89
CA ALA A 1016 -2.48 49.95 -30.19
C ALA A 1016 -3.43 49.09 -31.04
N ASN A 1017 -4.31 49.73 -31.80
CA ASN A 1017 -5.31 49.07 -32.65
C ASN A 1017 -6.14 48.01 -31.88
N GLY A 1018 -6.64 48.39 -30.71
CA GLY A 1018 -7.37 47.49 -29.80
C GLY A 1018 -8.76 47.06 -30.31
N GLY A 1019 -9.42 47.92 -31.08
CA GLY A 1019 -10.67 47.61 -31.80
C GLY A 1019 -10.44 47.11 -33.23
N PHE A 1020 -9.20 46.79 -33.61
CA PHE A 1020 -8.84 46.15 -34.89
C PHE A 1020 -9.17 46.91 -36.20
N GLU A 1021 -9.75 48.11 -36.12
CA GLU A 1021 -10.18 48.93 -37.26
C GLU A 1021 -9.05 49.36 -38.22
N ASN A 1022 -7.79 49.30 -37.79
CA ASN A 1022 -6.63 49.65 -38.62
C ASN A 1022 -5.97 48.43 -39.28
N GLY A 1023 -6.74 47.36 -39.50
CA GLY A 1023 -6.26 46.10 -40.09
C GLY A 1023 -5.44 45.28 -39.08
N THR A 1024 -4.48 44.51 -39.57
CA THR A 1024 -3.75 43.53 -38.74
C THR A 1024 -2.60 44.14 -37.93
N ALA A 1025 -1.96 45.21 -38.40
CA ALA A 1025 -0.85 45.83 -37.65
C ALA A 1025 -1.38 46.65 -36.45
N PRO A 1026 -0.69 46.65 -35.29
CA PRO A 1026 0.60 46.02 -34.98
C PRO A 1026 0.50 44.61 -34.38
N TRP A 1027 -0.61 43.91 -34.58
CA TRP A 1027 -0.79 42.54 -34.10
C TRP A 1027 -0.06 41.53 -34.99
N THR A 1028 0.57 40.53 -34.36
CA THR A 1028 1.05 39.32 -35.03
C THR A 1028 0.03 38.22 -34.79
N GLN A 1029 -0.54 37.67 -35.87
CA GLN A 1029 -1.69 36.77 -35.78
C GLN A 1029 -1.54 35.52 -36.66
N THR A 1030 -2.39 34.52 -36.42
CA THR A 1030 -2.74 33.50 -37.42
C THR A 1030 -3.56 34.16 -38.53
N ASP A 1031 -3.29 33.82 -39.79
CA ASP A 1031 -3.93 34.45 -40.94
C ASP A 1031 -5.46 34.37 -40.88
N GLY A 1032 -6.10 35.54 -40.94
CA GLY A 1032 -7.56 35.65 -40.99
C GLY A 1032 -8.27 35.83 -39.64
N VAL A 1033 -7.54 35.79 -38.51
CA VAL A 1033 -8.12 36.01 -37.17
C VAL A 1033 -8.70 37.43 -37.06
N ILE A 1034 -7.93 38.46 -37.37
CA ILE A 1034 -8.38 39.85 -37.49
C ILE A 1034 -9.02 40.02 -38.86
N ASN A 1035 -10.33 40.27 -38.88
CA ASN A 1035 -11.12 40.37 -40.10
C ASN A 1035 -12.34 41.29 -39.92
N ASN A 1036 -13.06 41.55 -41.02
CA ASN A 1036 -14.29 42.35 -41.05
C ASN A 1036 -15.53 41.52 -41.42
N ARG A 1037 -15.58 40.23 -41.05
CA ARG A 1037 -16.71 39.32 -41.32
C ARG A 1037 -17.89 39.57 -40.37
N THR A 1038 -18.23 40.84 -40.17
CA THR A 1038 -19.23 41.30 -39.20
C THR A 1038 -20.66 40.85 -39.53
N SER A 1039 -20.91 40.47 -40.79
CA SER A 1039 -22.17 39.85 -41.22
C SER A 1039 -22.37 38.43 -40.68
N GLU A 1040 -21.30 37.70 -40.36
CA GLU A 1040 -21.35 36.34 -39.81
C GLU A 1040 -21.38 36.36 -38.28
N LYS A 1041 -20.60 37.26 -37.69
CA LYS A 1041 -20.53 37.55 -36.26
C LYS A 1041 -20.33 39.04 -36.09
N PRO A 1042 -21.29 39.80 -35.53
CA PRO A 1042 -21.13 41.24 -35.36
C PRO A 1042 -19.89 41.60 -34.54
N ALA A 1043 -19.19 42.68 -34.92
CA ALA A 1043 -18.19 43.33 -34.07
C ALA A 1043 -18.90 43.97 -32.87
N HIS A 1044 -18.19 44.13 -31.75
CA HIS A 1044 -18.74 44.83 -30.59
C HIS A 1044 -18.85 46.33 -30.88
N SER A 1045 -17.80 46.90 -31.50
CA SER A 1045 -17.81 48.26 -32.02
C SER A 1045 -17.12 48.30 -33.39
N GLY A 1046 -17.40 49.32 -34.21
CA GLY A 1046 -16.74 49.45 -35.52
C GLY A 1046 -17.15 48.39 -36.56
N SER A 1047 -16.18 47.91 -37.34
CA SER A 1047 -16.37 47.00 -38.48
C SER A 1047 -15.33 45.86 -38.55
N TYR A 1048 -14.38 45.80 -37.61
CA TYR A 1048 -13.37 44.73 -37.50
C TYR A 1048 -13.42 44.07 -36.12
N GLN A 1049 -12.94 42.82 -36.06
CA GLN A 1049 -12.85 42.04 -34.82
C GLN A 1049 -11.74 40.99 -34.95
N ALA A 1050 -11.30 40.42 -33.82
CA ALA A 1050 -10.43 39.24 -33.81
C ALA A 1050 -11.24 37.98 -33.51
N TRP A 1051 -11.42 37.10 -34.50
CA TRP A 1051 -12.17 35.86 -34.40
C TRP A 1051 -11.21 34.66 -34.41
N PHE A 1052 -11.23 33.90 -33.32
CA PHE A 1052 -10.45 32.69 -33.09
C PHE A 1052 -11.35 31.44 -33.08
N GLY A 1053 -10.84 30.32 -33.59
CA GLY A 1053 -11.59 29.07 -33.67
C GLY A 1053 -12.73 29.12 -34.70
N GLY A 1054 -13.76 28.30 -34.49
CA GLY A 1054 -14.92 28.21 -35.38
C GLY A 1054 -14.76 27.23 -36.54
N TRP A 1055 -13.76 26.35 -36.49
CA TRP A 1055 -13.43 25.41 -37.56
C TRP A 1055 -14.15 24.06 -37.46
N GLY A 1056 -14.58 23.65 -36.27
CA GLY A 1056 -15.10 22.30 -36.01
C GLY A 1056 -14.09 21.18 -36.31
N SER A 1057 -12.80 21.51 -36.29
CA SER A 1057 -11.69 20.60 -36.50
C SER A 1057 -10.47 21.12 -35.73
N THR A 1058 -9.49 20.25 -35.45
CA THR A 1058 -8.33 20.67 -34.63
C THR A 1058 -7.60 21.85 -35.26
N HIS A 1059 -7.67 22.99 -34.59
CA HIS A 1059 -7.06 24.22 -35.05
C HIS A 1059 -6.52 25.03 -33.87
N SER A 1060 -5.59 25.95 -34.14
CA SER A 1060 -5.07 26.85 -33.10
C SER A 1060 -4.79 28.22 -33.70
N ASP A 1061 -5.53 29.21 -33.22
CA ASP A 1061 -5.38 30.59 -33.65
C ASP A 1061 -4.66 31.40 -32.59
N THR A 1062 -3.86 32.38 -33.03
CA THR A 1062 -3.16 33.31 -32.13
C THR A 1062 -3.27 34.75 -32.61
N ALA A 1063 -3.25 35.70 -31.68
CA ALA A 1063 -3.04 37.11 -31.95
C ALA A 1063 -2.27 37.72 -30.78
N THR A 1064 -1.17 38.40 -31.06
CA THR A 1064 -0.24 38.91 -30.06
C THR A 1064 0.22 40.34 -30.37
N GLN A 1065 0.48 41.13 -29.33
CA GLN A 1065 1.06 42.47 -29.42
C GLN A 1065 2.06 42.69 -28.29
N SER A 1066 3.23 43.25 -28.61
CA SER A 1066 4.21 43.65 -27.59
C SER A 1066 3.83 45.02 -27.00
N LEU A 1067 3.68 45.10 -25.68
CA LEU A 1067 3.23 46.28 -24.95
C LEU A 1067 4.31 46.75 -23.97
N THR A 1068 4.63 48.04 -23.96
CA THR A 1068 5.49 48.64 -22.91
C THR A 1068 4.61 49.34 -21.88
N VAL A 1069 4.42 48.68 -20.73
CA VAL A 1069 3.53 49.14 -19.66
C VAL A 1069 4.30 50.13 -18.76
N PRO A 1070 3.85 51.39 -18.61
CA PRO A 1070 4.57 52.37 -17.81
C PRO A 1070 4.58 52.00 -16.32
N ALA A 1071 5.65 52.37 -15.61
CA ALA A 1071 5.70 52.22 -14.15
C ALA A 1071 5.01 53.41 -13.45
N GLY A 1072 4.60 53.20 -12.20
CA GLY A 1072 4.16 54.27 -11.31
C GLY A 1072 2.73 54.78 -11.51
N CYS A 1073 1.81 53.99 -12.06
CA CYS A 1073 0.38 54.29 -12.14
C CYS A 1073 -0.37 53.75 -10.92
N SER A 1074 -1.48 54.39 -10.56
CA SER A 1074 -2.35 53.95 -9.47
C SER A 1074 -3.25 52.77 -9.86
N ALA A 1075 -3.51 52.58 -11.15
CA ALA A 1075 -4.28 51.47 -11.71
C ALA A 1075 -3.72 51.01 -13.07
N TYR A 1076 -3.86 49.72 -13.33
CA TYR A 1076 -3.44 49.03 -14.56
C TYR A 1076 -4.52 48.05 -14.99
N ARG A 1077 -5.44 48.49 -15.85
CA ARG A 1077 -6.64 47.74 -16.18
C ARG A 1077 -6.60 47.25 -17.63
N LEU A 1078 -6.33 45.96 -17.83
CA LEU A 1078 -6.59 45.31 -19.11
C LEU A 1078 -8.09 44.99 -19.19
N SER A 1079 -8.72 45.31 -20.32
CA SER A 1079 -10.08 44.96 -20.64
C SER A 1079 -10.22 44.62 -22.12
N PHE A 1080 -11.21 43.80 -22.45
CA PHE A 1080 -11.60 43.47 -23.82
C PHE A 1080 -13.02 42.90 -23.77
N TYR A 1081 -13.73 42.94 -24.89
CA TYR A 1081 -15.02 42.29 -25.02
C TYR A 1081 -14.82 40.91 -25.64
N LEU A 1082 -15.36 39.88 -25.00
CA LEU A 1082 -15.33 38.51 -25.48
C LEU A 1082 -16.75 38.00 -25.71
N ARG A 1083 -16.99 37.46 -26.89
CA ARG A 1083 -18.17 36.67 -27.23
C ARG A 1083 -17.73 35.24 -27.52
N THR A 1084 -18.39 34.28 -26.89
CA THR A 1084 -18.14 32.85 -27.13
C THR A 1084 -19.39 32.22 -27.72
N ASP A 1085 -19.32 31.72 -28.95
CA ASP A 1085 -20.40 30.97 -29.59
C ASP A 1085 -19.96 29.52 -29.81
N SER A 1086 -20.54 28.60 -29.04
CA SER A 1086 -20.24 27.17 -29.18
C SER A 1086 -21.42 26.39 -29.74
N ALA A 1087 -21.13 25.47 -30.67
CA ALA A 1087 -22.04 24.40 -31.06
C ALA A 1087 -21.96 23.19 -30.11
N GLU A 1088 -21.03 23.22 -29.15
CA GLU A 1088 -20.83 22.20 -28.15
C GLU A 1088 -21.81 22.37 -27.00
N SER A 1089 -22.63 21.34 -26.74
CA SER A 1089 -23.57 21.39 -25.61
C SER A 1089 -22.85 21.14 -24.28
N ALA A 1090 -22.99 22.06 -23.34
CA ALA A 1090 -22.25 22.14 -22.08
C ALA A 1090 -22.60 21.01 -21.10
N TRP A 1091 -21.77 19.96 -21.06
CA TRP A 1091 -21.72 18.98 -19.96
C TRP A 1091 -20.58 19.25 -18.95
N GLY A 1092 -20.13 20.51 -18.87
CA GLY A 1092 -19.08 20.92 -17.93
C GLY A 1092 -17.64 20.57 -18.36
N GLN A 1093 -17.43 20.20 -19.63
CA GLN A 1093 -16.10 19.94 -20.20
C GLN A 1093 -15.67 21.04 -21.20
N ALA A 1094 -14.46 21.57 -20.97
CA ALA A 1094 -13.81 22.56 -21.83
C ALA A 1094 -13.04 21.84 -22.97
N TYR A 1095 -13.69 21.63 -24.11
CA TYR A 1095 -13.08 20.99 -25.30
C TYR A 1095 -12.21 22.00 -26.06
N ASP A 1096 -12.84 23.12 -26.40
CA ASP A 1096 -12.17 24.24 -27.03
C ASP A 1096 -11.78 25.25 -25.96
N THR A 1097 -10.56 25.76 -26.02
CA THR A 1097 -10.04 26.70 -25.02
C THR A 1097 -9.55 27.98 -25.66
N PHE A 1098 -9.72 29.10 -24.97
CA PHE A 1098 -9.22 30.41 -25.33
C PHE A 1098 -8.45 31.00 -24.17
N THR A 1099 -7.15 31.20 -24.34
CA THR A 1099 -6.25 31.65 -23.27
C THR A 1099 -5.79 33.08 -23.53
N VAL A 1100 -5.87 33.90 -22.48
CA VAL A 1100 -5.35 35.27 -22.47
C VAL A 1100 -4.08 35.30 -21.63
N LYS A 1101 -2.97 35.78 -22.21
CA LYS A 1101 -1.67 35.86 -21.56
C LYS A 1101 -1.09 37.26 -21.62
N LEU A 1102 -0.33 37.63 -20.60
CA LEU A 1102 0.52 38.81 -20.58
C LEU A 1102 1.93 38.38 -20.15
N GLY A 1103 2.85 38.31 -21.11
CA GLY A 1103 4.14 37.64 -20.95
C GLY A 1103 3.96 36.13 -20.77
N SER A 1104 4.61 35.54 -19.77
CA SER A 1104 4.44 34.13 -19.40
C SER A 1104 3.20 33.88 -18.52
N ARG A 1105 2.54 34.93 -18.01
CA ARG A 1105 1.40 34.81 -17.10
C ARG A 1105 0.10 34.60 -17.88
N THR A 1106 -0.62 33.54 -17.56
CA THR A 1106 -2.03 33.37 -17.97
C THR A 1106 -2.93 34.23 -17.10
N LEU A 1107 -3.70 35.13 -17.71
CA LEU A 1107 -4.68 35.98 -17.03
C LEU A 1107 -6.03 35.28 -16.88
N ALA A 1108 -6.47 34.58 -17.92
CA ALA A 1108 -7.65 33.74 -17.91
C ALA A 1108 -7.59 32.66 -19.00
N THR A 1109 -8.34 31.59 -18.79
CA THR A 1109 -8.67 30.59 -19.79
C THR A 1109 -10.18 30.47 -19.83
N TYR A 1110 -10.75 30.71 -21.01
CA TYR A 1110 -12.15 30.51 -21.36
C TYR A 1110 -12.28 29.26 -22.21
N SER A 1111 -13.49 28.81 -22.42
CA SER A 1111 -13.80 27.62 -23.17
C SER A 1111 -15.18 27.69 -23.82
N ASN A 1112 -15.52 26.67 -24.58
CA ASN A 1112 -16.88 26.40 -25.03
C ASN A 1112 -17.95 26.44 -23.91
N LEU A 1113 -17.57 26.19 -22.65
CA LEU A 1113 -18.49 26.31 -21.49
C LEU A 1113 -18.85 27.76 -21.14
N ASP A 1114 -18.04 28.71 -21.59
CA ASP A 1114 -18.24 30.15 -21.36
C ASP A 1114 -19.08 30.79 -22.47
N ALA A 1115 -19.87 29.97 -23.20
CA ALA A 1115 -20.75 30.43 -24.27
C ALA A 1115 -21.71 31.52 -23.77
N SER A 1116 -21.78 32.63 -24.50
CA SER A 1116 -22.56 33.82 -24.13
C SER A 1116 -23.39 34.31 -25.31
N ASN A 1117 -24.61 34.80 -25.05
CA ASN A 1117 -25.51 35.32 -26.09
C ASN A 1117 -25.06 36.67 -26.69
N GLY A 1118 -23.84 37.12 -26.42
CA GLY A 1118 -23.29 38.42 -26.82
C GLY A 1118 -21.93 38.68 -26.18
N TYR A 1119 -21.36 39.85 -26.44
CA TYR A 1119 -20.08 40.25 -25.86
C TYR A 1119 -20.18 40.54 -24.37
N VAL A 1120 -19.22 40.03 -23.61
CA VAL A 1120 -19.04 40.29 -22.18
C VAL A 1120 -17.68 40.96 -21.98
N GLN A 1121 -17.67 42.11 -21.31
CA GLN A 1121 -16.42 42.80 -20.99
C GLN A 1121 -15.65 42.03 -19.92
N GLN A 1122 -14.43 41.65 -20.24
CA GLN A 1122 -13.48 41.07 -19.32
C GLN A 1122 -12.57 42.16 -18.78
N THR A 1123 -12.12 42.04 -17.54
CA THR A 1123 -11.26 43.03 -16.89
C THR A 1123 -10.25 42.33 -15.99
N PHE A 1124 -8.97 42.74 -16.08
CA PHE A 1124 -7.88 42.23 -15.27
C PHE A 1124 -7.02 43.38 -14.73
N ASP A 1125 -6.68 43.30 -13.45
CA ASP A 1125 -5.59 44.10 -12.89
C ASP A 1125 -4.26 43.48 -13.30
N VAL A 1126 -3.47 44.24 -14.05
CA VAL A 1126 -2.17 43.84 -14.58
C VAL A 1126 -1.03 44.68 -14.03
N ALA A 1127 -1.19 45.25 -12.83
CA ALA A 1127 -0.15 46.02 -12.14
C ALA A 1127 1.19 45.28 -12.03
N SER A 1128 1.19 43.94 -12.04
CA SER A 1128 2.42 43.14 -12.07
C SER A 1128 3.29 43.37 -13.31
N ALA A 1129 2.73 43.89 -14.40
CA ALA A 1129 3.44 44.21 -15.63
C ALA A 1129 3.98 45.65 -15.66
N ALA A 1130 3.69 46.47 -14.64
CA ALA A 1130 4.14 47.85 -14.56
C ALA A 1130 5.67 47.96 -14.73
N GLY A 1131 6.10 48.85 -15.63
CA GLY A 1131 7.51 49.07 -15.95
C GLY A 1131 8.15 48.04 -16.88
N GLN A 1132 7.39 47.08 -17.42
CA GLN A 1132 7.91 46.00 -18.26
C GLN A 1132 7.41 46.11 -19.70
N THR A 1133 8.20 45.57 -20.64
CA THR A 1133 7.74 45.24 -21.98
C THR A 1133 7.29 43.78 -22.00
N VAL A 1134 6.00 43.55 -22.24
CA VAL A 1134 5.35 42.23 -22.16
C VAL A 1134 4.51 41.98 -23.40
N THR A 1135 4.42 40.73 -23.82
CA THR A 1135 3.54 40.32 -24.94
C THR A 1135 2.14 40.04 -24.41
N LEU A 1136 1.15 40.82 -24.83
CA LEU A 1136 -0.26 40.45 -24.70
C LEU A 1136 -0.58 39.43 -25.79
N GLY A 1137 -1.14 38.29 -25.41
CA GLY A 1137 -1.43 37.21 -26.34
C GLY A 1137 -2.78 36.56 -26.09
N PHE A 1138 -3.49 36.32 -27.18
CA PHE A 1138 -4.72 35.54 -27.25
C PHE A 1138 -4.43 34.26 -28.02
N THR A 1139 -4.89 33.11 -27.53
CA THR A 1139 -4.66 31.82 -28.18
C THR A 1139 -5.89 30.94 -28.03
N SER A 1140 -6.48 30.50 -29.14
CA SER A 1140 -7.45 29.42 -29.12
C SER A 1140 -6.79 28.07 -29.41
N LYS A 1141 -7.39 27.01 -28.87
CA LYS A 1141 -7.18 25.63 -29.30
C LYS A 1141 -8.55 25.00 -29.44
N GLU A 1142 -8.86 24.59 -30.65
CA GLU A 1142 -10.08 23.89 -31.01
C GLU A 1142 -9.75 22.41 -31.20
N ASP A 1143 -10.64 21.52 -30.77
CA ASP A 1143 -10.52 20.08 -30.97
C ASP A 1143 -11.22 19.60 -32.26
N ALA A 1144 -11.17 18.30 -32.53
CA ALA A 1144 -11.72 17.73 -33.76
C ALA A 1144 -13.17 17.27 -33.58
N TYR A 1145 -14.13 18.19 -33.37
CA TYR A 1145 -15.53 17.79 -33.34
C TYR A 1145 -16.57 18.86 -33.69
N LEU A 1146 -16.81 19.80 -32.79
CA LEU A 1146 -17.87 20.79 -32.90
C LEU A 1146 -17.25 22.16 -32.71
N GLN A 1147 -17.81 23.17 -33.39
CA GLN A 1147 -17.13 24.46 -33.42
C GLN A 1147 -17.32 25.24 -32.13
N THR A 1148 -16.27 25.93 -31.72
CA THR A 1148 -16.37 27.06 -30.77
C THR A 1148 -15.63 28.27 -31.31
N SER A 1149 -16.39 29.35 -31.47
CA SER A 1149 -15.88 30.66 -31.90
C SER A 1149 -15.66 31.56 -30.68
N PHE A 1150 -14.45 32.08 -30.54
CA PHE A 1150 -14.11 33.13 -29.58
C PHE A 1150 -13.87 34.42 -30.35
N VAL A 1151 -14.73 35.42 -30.16
CA VAL A 1151 -14.63 36.71 -30.85
C VAL A 1151 -14.26 37.78 -29.84
N VAL A 1152 -13.12 38.45 -30.06
CA VAL A 1152 -12.57 39.49 -29.22
C VAL A 1152 -12.61 40.83 -29.93
N ASP A 1153 -13.00 41.86 -29.20
CA ASP A 1153 -13.04 43.23 -29.69
C ASP A 1153 -12.76 44.25 -28.57
N ASP A 1154 -12.45 45.50 -28.95
CA ASP A 1154 -12.20 46.64 -28.06
C ASP A 1154 -11.18 46.34 -26.93
N VAL A 1155 -10.01 45.81 -27.30
CA VAL A 1155 -8.93 45.49 -26.36
C VAL A 1155 -8.25 46.77 -25.86
N ALA A 1156 -8.24 46.97 -24.56
CA ALA A 1156 -7.76 48.18 -23.89
C ALA A 1156 -6.95 47.83 -22.63
N LEU A 1157 -5.70 48.26 -22.55
CA LEU A 1157 -4.94 48.39 -21.31
C LEU A 1157 -4.84 49.86 -20.89
N ASP A 1158 -5.76 50.28 -20.01
CA ASP A 1158 -5.75 51.62 -19.43
C ASP A 1158 -4.83 51.65 -18.21
N VAL A 1159 -3.95 52.64 -18.18
CA VAL A 1159 -3.14 52.96 -17.00
C VAL A 1159 -3.52 54.33 -16.48
N SER A 1160 -3.62 54.53 -15.17
CA SER A 1160 -4.00 55.82 -14.56
C SER A 1160 -3.45 56.03 -13.17
#